data_AF-F6B9R1-F1
#
_entry.id   AF-F6B9R1-F1
#
_cell.length_a   1.000
_cell.length_b   1.000
_cell.length_c   1.000
_cell.angle_alpha   90.00
_cell.angle_beta   90.00
_cell.angle_gamma   90.00
#
_symmetry.space_group_name_H-M   'P 1'
#
loop_
_entity.id
_entity.type
_entity.pdbx_description
1 polymer ?
#
loop_
_entity_poly.entity_id
_entity_poly.type
_entity_poly.pdbx_seq_one_letter_code
_entity_poly.pdbx_strand_id
1 'polypeptide(L)'
;MLNIMFIAHNIFPLEKSGVPIVTYNQVRELQKRGHRVAVMIPHSNDCIERTVYQDIIIYRIPRIEVTQWFLDDFFMDSGNYLALVERVKDDFKPDIVHINNLLWISPKVIELFTARGIPVIREMHDMVEFCPRGFPQAMAQENAYQFCAGPEIKICSTCLMQGERPTNELFRIKHQTELVIRFAARLAYINYLYQEQVAAIIYPSPSWQNYLHKFMARGKREFVIPIGLSYARTPEQNRDGRSGPVSLVYIGNIGGHKGTNLLIKAMQDPELLTRDFSLNIYGKVQEPGLLPEIKHLEHISQGRVKYHGSYSPEDLPTILDGADIGVVPSVFESFCLTAREFLIRGKPIIASPVYGISDIVQDGVNGLLFPIGDWQALRDKLRLVLADQQLLVRLAEGAQGTKVSVLWQEVDQLEGIYYEILGKPLPRDSQPRVSIIILTYNSMRTIKQCLASVAATVRPGDQVIVVDNQSTDGTREYLKSWADKFDIIYNAKNVGFSQGCNVGYQMARGDYIVLLNPDTIVTPGWLDGLLHHFTRGEIGAVGPVSNYVLAKQQFSRYLDESELSGQVDLPALARTIQAKNQGRSVETELLVGFCLMLPRQVIEQVGLLDETLFLGCDDLELSWRLREQGYQLLVATDVFVYHHGHVSFATEPSELVNYLQHHSNYMLAHKLAKYYAPQPTPDPAVLWGVKIDFKPPRALTSIIIPCFNRLQLTKLCINSILAHTFVPFELILINNGSTDETKDYFNELTARVPRVRVIHNRKNLGFGRACNQGMEIAAGDYMLILNNDVVVTDGWLSRMLAVGDAYKQIGIVGPLSNCVAGVQLVNNVPYHDLTGMHDFARQLAVQNATLGFTTVRVVGFCMLIKREVVEKIGGFDPRFGLGNFEDDDFCLRACIAGYQVWVAQDVFIHHFGGATFSSAGIDRRYSVEDNWEKFKDKWAIEATRSIFQGYNAAELVNRPFNREQHFCPLD
;
A
#
# COMPACT_ATOMS: atom_id res chain seq x y z
N MET A 1 17.29 27.89 -14.70
CA MET A 1 16.16 28.84 -14.56
C MET A 1 15.56 29.07 -15.94
N LEU A 2 14.23 28.96 -16.05
CA LEU A 2 13.47 29.10 -17.31
C LEU A 2 12.31 30.09 -17.11
N ASN A 3 11.91 30.77 -18.17
CA ASN A 3 10.67 31.54 -18.26
C ASN A 3 9.57 30.66 -18.90
N ILE A 4 8.57 30.26 -18.11
CA ILE A 4 7.52 29.32 -18.53
C ILE A 4 6.19 30.06 -18.62
N MET A 5 5.54 30.04 -19.79
CA MET A 5 4.19 30.60 -19.96
C MET A 5 3.17 29.47 -20.00
N PHE A 6 2.29 29.42 -19.01
CA PHE A 6 1.13 28.54 -19.01
C PHE A 6 -0.04 29.18 -19.78
N ILE A 7 -0.82 28.37 -20.48
CA ILE A 7 -2.08 28.76 -21.11
C ILE A 7 -3.19 27.87 -20.55
N ALA A 8 -4.21 28.50 -19.97
CA ALA A 8 -5.35 27.81 -19.38
C ALA A 8 -6.64 28.61 -19.58
N HIS A 9 -7.80 27.98 -19.40
CA HIS A 9 -9.08 28.67 -19.47
C HIS A 9 -9.39 29.49 -18.21
N ASN A 10 -8.74 29.17 -17.09
CA ASN A 10 -8.81 29.89 -15.82
C ASN A 10 -7.69 29.44 -14.87
N ILE A 11 -7.58 30.07 -13.68
CA ILE A 11 -6.62 29.69 -12.63
C ILE A 11 -7.17 29.95 -11.22
N PHE A 12 -6.75 29.19 -10.21
CA PHE A 12 -7.01 29.50 -8.80
C PHE A 12 -6.40 30.86 -8.40
N PRO A 13 -7.08 31.70 -7.59
CA PRO A 13 -8.35 31.49 -6.88
C PRO A 13 -9.60 31.91 -7.66
N LEU A 14 -9.46 32.33 -8.92
CA LEU A 14 -10.59 32.76 -9.76
C LEU A 14 -11.55 31.61 -10.06
N GLU A 15 -10.99 30.39 -10.17
CA GLU A 15 -11.76 29.14 -10.25
C GLU A 15 -11.18 28.08 -9.31
N LYS A 16 -12.07 27.41 -8.57
CA LYS A 16 -11.72 26.52 -7.46
C LYS A 16 -11.97 25.05 -7.76
N SER A 17 -11.90 24.62 -9.02
CA SER A 17 -12.11 23.22 -9.40
C SER A 17 -11.40 22.87 -10.71
N GLY A 18 -11.02 21.61 -10.89
CA GLY A 18 -10.53 21.07 -12.17
C GLY A 18 -9.13 21.55 -12.58
N VAL A 19 -8.92 21.70 -13.89
CA VAL A 19 -7.64 22.12 -14.51
C VAL A 19 -7.07 23.43 -13.92
N PRO A 20 -7.87 24.44 -13.54
CA PRO A 20 -7.37 25.62 -12.83
C PRO A 20 -6.57 25.33 -11.54
N ILE A 21 -6.95 24.30 -10.76
CA ILE A 21 -6.20 23.88 -9.57
C ILE A 21 -4.89 23.20 -9.98
N VAL A 22 -4.94 22.32 -10.98
CA VAL A 22 -3.76 21.62 -11.52
C VAL A 22 -2.72 22.62 -12.00
N THR A 23 -3.16 23.57 -12.84
CA THR A 23 -2.31 24.65 -13.36
C THR A 23 -1.70 25.47 -12.22
N TYR A 24 -2.49 25.85 -11.22
CA TYR A 24 -1.99 26.59 -10.07
C TYR A 24 -0.92 25.80 -9.30
N ASN A 25 -1.16 24.51 -9.02
CA ASN A 25 -0.23 23.65 -8.29
C ASN A 25 1.10 23.47 -9.04
N GLN A 26 1.05 23.18 -10.35
CA GLN A 26 2.23 23.08 -11.21
C GLN A 26 3.03 24.39 -11.20
N VAL A 27 2.35 25.54 -11.41
CA VAL A 27 2.96 26.88 -11.41
C VAL A 27 3.67 27.16 -10.09
N ARG A 28 3.00 26.90 -8.94
CA ARG A 28 3.58 27.15 -7.62
C ARG A 28 4.81 26.30 -7.35
N GLU A 29 4.78 25.03 -7.72
CA GLU A 29 5.91 24.13 -7.50
C GLU A 29 7.10 24.49 -8.40
N LEU A 30 6.87 24.85 -9.67
CA LEU A 30 7.91 25.36 -10.57
C LEU A 30 8.52 26.68 -10.06
N GLN A 31 7.72 27.58 -9.50
CA GLN A 31 8.22 28.81 -8.87
C GLN A 31 9.14 28.52 -7.68
N LYS A 32 8.81 27.54 -6.83
CA LYS A 32 9.68 27.13 -5.70
C LYS A 32 11.06 26.62 -6.18
N ARG A 33 11.12 26.04 -7.37
CA ARG A 33 12.37 25.61 -8.04
C ARG A 33 13.13 26.74 -8.72
N GLY A 34 12.67 27.98 -8.54
CA GLY A 34 13.30 29.19 -9.05
C GLY A 34 12.93 29.53 -10.50
N HIS A 35 11.97 28.84 -11.14
CA HIS A 35 11.50 29.25 -12.47
C HIS A 35 10.65 30.53 -12.40
N ARG A 36 10.74 31.34 -13.45
CA ARG A 36 9.83 32.47 -13.63
C ARG A 36 8.63 31.98 -14.42
N VAL A 37 7.43 32.08 -13.84
CA VAL A 37 6.21 31.52 -14.44
C VAL A 37 5.14 32.60 -14.61
N ALA A 38 4.45 32.57 -15.75
CA ALA A 38 3.25 33.38 -16.02
C ALA A 38 2.13 32.50 -16.57
N VAL A 39 0.90 32.99 -16.47
CA VAL A 39 -0.31 32.29 -16.90
C VAL A 39 -1.16 33.21 -17.77
N MET A 40 -1.53 32.76 -18.95
CA MET A 40 -2.44 33.45 -19.86
C MET A 40 -3.83 32.81 -19.81
N ILE A 41 -4.86 33.61 -19.53
CA ILE A 41 -6.26 33.18 -19.41
C ILE A 41 -7.21 34.08 -20.22
N PRO A 42 -8.35 33.56 -20.71
CA PRO A 42 -9.37 34.36 -21.40
C PRO A 42 -10.18 35.23 -20.42
N HIS A 43 -10.68 36.37 -20.90
CA HIS A 43 -11.48 37.34 -20.17
C HIS A 43 -12.48 38.05 -21.09
N SER A 44 -13.57 38.57 -20.55
CA SER A 44 -14.63 39.26 -21.31
C SER A 44 -14.28 40.67 -21.81
N ASN A 45 -13.06 41.16 -21.59
CA ASN A 45 -12.66 42.52 -21.96
C ASN A 45 -11.93 42.47 -23.30
N ASP A 46 -12.08 43.51 -24.13
CA ASP A 46 -11.43 43.60 -25.45
C ASP A 46 -9.96 44.04 -25.39
N CYS A 47 -9.38 44.16 -24.18
CA CYS A 47 -7.99 44.55 -23.96
C CYS A 47 -7.24 43.57 -23.06
N ILE A 48 -5.90 43.62 -23.11
CA ILE A 48 -5.04 42.82 -22.24
C ILE A 48 -4.98 43.47 -20.85
N GLU A 49 -5.16 42.66 -19.81
CA GLU A 49 -4.91 43.07 -18.42
C GLU A 49 -3.78 42.20 -17.84
N ARG A 50 -2.81 42.83 -17.16
CA ARG A 50 -1.73 42.15 -16.46
C ARG A 50 -1.89 42.34 -14.96
N THR A 51 -2.02 41.22 -14.24
CA THR A 51 -2.16 41.21 -12.78
C THR A 51 -1.10 40.31 -12.14
N VAL A 52 -0.87 40.46 -10.83
CA VAL A 52 0.01 39.60 -10.05
C VAL A 52 -0.76 39.08 -8.85
N TYR A 53 -0.75 37.76 -8.65
CA TYR A 53 -1.37 37.10 -7.50
C TYR A 53 -0.36 36.15 -6.87
N GLN A 54 0.01 36.37 -5.60
CA GLN A 54 1.01 35.56 -4.88
C GLN A 54 2.29 35.29 -5.72
N ASP A 55 2.80 36.35 -6.35
CA ASP A 55 3.96 36.33 -7.26
C ASP A 55 3.76 35.61 -8.61
N ILE A 56 2.56 35.12 -8.91
CA ILE A 56 2.18 34.60 -10.24
C ILE A 56 1.77 35.77 -11.14
N ILE A 57 2.40 35.90 -12.30
CA ILE A 57 2.00 36.88 -13.32
C ILE A 57 0.83 36.30 -14.12
N ILE A 58 -0.29 37.00 -14.18
CA ILE A 58 -1.49 36.58 -14.91
C ILE A 58 -1.79 37.59 -16.02
N TYR A 59 -1.79 37.12 -17.25
CA TYR A 59 -2.24 37.87 -18.44
C TYR A 59 -3.67 37.46 -18.79
N ARG A 60 -4.60 38.40 -18.75
CA ARG A 60 -5.97 38.22 -19.22
C ARG A 60 -6.08 38.74 -20.65
N ILE A 61 -6.53 37.90 -21.56
CA ILE A 61 -6.72 38.22 -22.98
C ILE A 61 -8.20 38.14 -23.36
N PRO A 62 -8.66 38.83 -24.42
CA PRO A 62 -10.05 38.72 -24.86
C PRO A 62 -10.46 37.27 -25.13
N ARG A 63 -11.67 36.87 -24.75
CA ARG A 63 -12.21 35.52 -25.03
C ARG A 63 -12.80 35.44 -26.44
N ILE A 64 -12.75 34.27 -27.06
CA ILE A 64 -13.39 34.02 -28.38
C ILE A 64 -14.67 33.20 -28.18
N GLU A 65 -15.83 33.70 -28.61
CA GLU A 65 -17.14 33.04 -28.44
C GLU A 65 -17.22 31.70 -29.19
N VAL A 66 -17.74 30.65 -28.54
CA VAL A 66 -17.72 29.25 -29.05
C VAL A 66 -18.50 29.07 -30.36
N THR A 67 -19.57 29.83 -30.59
CA THR A 67 -20.34 29.80 -31.84
C THR A 67 -19.57 30.43 -33.01
N GLN A 68 -18.86 31.53 -32.76
CA GLN A 68 -17.90 32.13 -33.71
C GLN A 68 -16.70 31.19 -33.97
N TRP A 69 -16.24 30.50 -32.91
CA TRP A 69 -15.18 29.49 -32.92
C TRP A 69 -15.49 28.26 -33.79
N PHE A 70 -16.77 27.98 -34.05
CA PHE A 70 -17.21 26.82 -34.82
C PHE A 70 -17.52 27.14 -36.28
N LEU A 71 -18.02 28.34 -36.57
CA LEU A 71 -18.53 28.67 -37.89
C LEU A 71 -17.59 29.60 -38.67
N ASP A 72 -17.20 30.76 -38.14
CA ASP A 72 -16.65 31.83 -39.01
C ASP A 72 -15.17 32.20 -38.71
N ASP A 73 -14.63 31.83 -37.53
CA ASP A 73 -13.32 32.33 -37.06
C ASP A 73 -12.21 31.27 -36.91
N PHE A 74 -12.46 29.99 -37.19
CA PHE A 74 -11.43 28.95 -37.01
C PHE A 74 -10.18 29.19 -37.90
N PHE A 75 -10.36 29.84 -39.06
CA PHE A 75 -9.31 30.12 -40.03
C PHE A 75 -8.92 31.60 -40.13
N MET A 76 -9.70 32.52 -39.57
CA MET A 76 -9.54 33.98 -39.75
C MET A 76 -9.02 34.63 -38.45
N ASP A 77 -8.07 35.56 -38.56
CA ASP A 77 -7.69 36.44 -37.44
C ASP A 77 -8.61 37.67 -37.44
N SER A 78 -9.86 37.49 -37.02
CA SER A 78 -10.81 38.59 -36.90
C SER A 78 -10.51 39.35 -35.60
N GLY A 79 -10.15 40.63 -35.70
CA GLY A 79 -10.15 41.53 -34.54
C GLY A 79 -8.83 41.69 -33.76
N ASN A 80 -7.65 41.55 -34.39
CA ASN A 80 -6.35 41.88 -33.78
C ASN A 80 -5.94 40.95 -32.60
N TYR A 81 -6.57 39.78 -32.47
CA TYR A 81 -6.37 38.86 -31.35
C TYR A 81 -4.93 38.36 -31.26
N LEU A 82 -4.35 37.90 -32.37
CA LEU A 82 -2.98 37.41 -32.37
C LEU A 82 -1.96 38.51 -32.05
N ALA A 83 -2.22 39.75 -32.47
CA ALA A 83 -1.36 40.88 -32.12
C ALA A 83 -1.40 41.19 -30.61
N LEU A 84 -2.52 40.94 -29.92
CA LEU A 84 -2.60 41.05 -28.46
C LEU A 84 -1.78 39.95 -27.78
N VAL A 85 -1.87 38.71 -28.27
CA VAL A 85 -1.05 37.59 -27.76
C VAL A 85 0.45 37.85 -28.01
N GLU A 86 0.82 38.45 -29.15
CA GLU A 86 2.19 38.85 -29.44
C GLU A 86 2.74 39.85 -28.40
N ARG A 87 1.91 40.80 -27.92
CA ARG A 87 2.32 41.73 -26.83
C ARG A 87 2.58 40.99 -25.52
N VAL A 88 1.79 39.95 -25.20
CA VAL A 88 2.02 39.11 -24.01
C VAL A 88 3.34 38.36 -24.13
N LYS A 89 3.62 37.78 -25.31
CA LYS A 89 4.91 37.15 -25.61
C LYS A 89 6.07 38.13 -25.43
N ASP A 90 5.96 39.35 -25.94
CA ASP A 90 7.03 40.35 -25.89
C ASP A 90 7.30 40.87 -24.47
N ASP A 91 6.26 41.00 -23.64
CA ASP A 91 6.38 41.40 -22.24
C ASP A 91 7.02 40.30 -21.37
N PHE A 92 6.54 39.06 -21.50
CA PHE A 92 7.01 37.97 -20.64
C PHE A 92 8.31 37.31 -21.11
N LYS A 93 8.48 37.17 -22.44
CA LYS A 93 9.59 36.47 -23.13
C LYS A 93 9.76 35.01 -22.66
N PRO A 94 8.79 34.13 -22.96
CA PRO A 94 8.87 32.73 -22.55
C PRO A 94 9.97 31.97 -23.30
N ASP A 95 10.70 31.12 -22.57
CA ASP A 95 11.54 30.07 -23.15
C ASP A 95 10.67 28.93 -23.71
N ILE A 96 9.54 28.66 -23.05
CA ILE A 96 8.63 27.58 -23.40
C ILE A 96 7.19 27.94 -23.03
N VAL A 97 6.23 27.42 -23.82
CA VAL A 97 4.79 27.58 -23.58
C VAL A 97 4.19 26.23 -23.23
N HIS A 98 3.48 26.15 -22.11
CA HIS A 98 2.77 24.96 -21.65
C HIS A 98 1.25 25.19 -21.67
N ILE A 99 0.54 24.47 -22.53
CA ILE A 99 -0.90 24.63 -22.71
C ILE A 99 -1.64 23.52 -21.95
N ASN A 100 -2.31 23.90 -20.86
CA ASN A 100 -3.22 23.02 -20.12
C ASN A 100 -4.62 23.03 -20.73
N ASN A 101 -5.04 24.15 -21.33
CA ASN A 101 -6.37 24.26 -21.90
C ASN A 101 -6.47 25.36 -22.98
N LEU A 102 -7.31 25.16 -24.00
CA LEU A 102 -7.58 26.12 -25.07
C LEU A 102 -9.04 26.62 -25.13
N LEU A 103 -9.86 26.31 -24.13
CA LEU A 103 -11.24 26.79 -24.07
C LEU A 103 -11.26 28.33 -24.08
N TRP A 104 -12.00 28.90 -25.04
CA TRP A 104 -12.07 30.35 -25.34
C TRP A 104 -10.79 30.99 -25.90
N ILE A 105 -9.79 30.20 -26.29
CA ILE A 105 -8.51 30.65 -26.86
C ILE A 105 -8.36 30.10 -28.28
N SER A 106 -7.78 30.88 -29.20
CA SER A 106 -7.56 30.42 -30.58
C SER A 106 -6.41 29.41 -30.63
N PRO A 107 -6.55 28.24 -31.29
CA PRO A 107 -5.42 27.32 -31.51
C PRO A 107 -4.25 27.95 -32.29
N LYS A 108 -4.49 29.04 -33.04
CA LYS A 108 -3.43 29.79 -33.76
C LYS A 108 -2.37 30.39 -32.84
N VAL A 109 -2.61 30.48 -31.53
CA VAL A 109 -1.55 30.85 -30.59
C VAL A 109 -0.37 29.87 -30.65
N ILE A 110 -0.62 28.60 -30.97
CA ILE A 110 0.44 27.60 -31.17
C ILE A 110 1.37 28.04 -32.32
N GLU A 111 0.81 28.35 -33.49
CA GLU A 111 1.59 28.82 -34.64
C GLU A 111 2.32 30.14 -34.35
N LEU A 112 1.67 31.05 -33.62
CA LEU A 112 2.29 32.32 -33.24
C LEU A 112 3.58 32.07 -32.43
N PHE A 113 3.54 31.24 -31.39
CA PHE A 113 4.71 30.97 -30.58
C PHE A 113 5.78 30.17 -31.35
N THR A 114 5.39 29.15 -32.11
CA THR A 114 6.35 28.32 -32.86
C THR A 114 7.02 29.08 -33.99
N ALA A 115 6.31 29.99 -34.67
CA ALA A 115 6.89 30.89 -35.68
C ALA A 115 7.93 31.89 -35.10
N ARG A 116 8.05 31.97 -33.77
CA ARG A 116 9.09 32.74 -33.07
C ARG A 116 10.14 31.85 -32.42
N GLY A 117 10.15 30.55 -32.74
CA GLY A 117 11.11 29.58 -32.21
C GLY A 117 10.86 29.20 -30.75
N ILE A 118 9.68 29.50 -30.20
CA ILE A 118 9.32 29.14 -28.82
C ILE A 118 8.60 27.80 -28.86
N PRO A 119 9.16 26.72 -28.26
CA PRO A 119 8.51 25.42 -28.23
C PRO A 119 7.21 25.47 -27.43
N VAL A 120 6.21 24.72 -27.92
CA VAL A 120 4.88 24.60 -27.31
C VAL A 120 4.65 23.17 -26.87
N ILE A 121 4.24 22.99 -25.62
CA ILE A 121 3.81 21.73 -25.03
C ILE A 121 2.30 21.78 -24.83
N ARG A 122 1.62 20.65 -25.05
CA ARG A 122 0.17 20.52 -24.79
C ARG A 122 -0.11 19.39 -23.82
N GLU A 123 -0.70 19.70 -22.65
CA GLU A 123 -1.17 18.71 -21.68
C GLU A 123 -2.68 18.45 -21.82
N MET A 124 -3.04 17.25 -22.27
CA MET A 124 -4.38 16.89 -22.73
C MET A 124 -5.35 16.58 -21.58
N HIS A 125 -5.93 17.61 -20.96
CA HIS A 125 -6.95 17.45 -19.91
C HIS A 125 -8.38 17.25 -20.45
N ASP A 126 -8.66 17.66 -21.69
CA ASP A 126 -9.97 17.55 -22.33
C ASP A 126 -9.81 17.38 -23.84
N MET A 127 -10.91 17.55 -24.58
CA MET A 127 -10.96 17.35 -26.04
C MET A 127 -11.62 18.52 -26.76
N VAL A 128 -11.57 19.74 -26.22
CA VAL A 128 -12.28 20.91 -26.78
C VAL A 128 -11.84 21.25 -28.20
N GLU A 129 -10.63 20.88 -28.59
CA GLU A 129 -10.10 21.04 -29.95
C GLU A 129 -10.77 20.08 -30.94
N PHE A 130 -11.14 18.88 -30.50
CA PHE A 130 -11.67 17.80 -31.35
C PHE A 130 -13.19 17.66 -31.27
N CYS A 131 -13.80 17.92 -30.12
CA CYS A 131 -15.25 17.89 -29.91
C CYS A 131 -15.80 19.32 -29.82
N PRO A 132 -16.69 19.74 -30.75
CA PRO A 132 -17.32 21.06 -30.70
C PRO A 132 -18.20 21.28 -29.46
N ARG A 133 -18.66 20.21 -28.82
CA ARG A 133 -19.41 20.24 -27.55
C ARG A 133 -18.48 20.10 -26.32
N GLY A 134 -17.17 19.94 -26.52
CA GLY A 134 -16.16 19.77 -25.46
C GLY A 134 -16.03 18.36 -24.87
N PHE A 135 -17.09 17.55 -24.90
CA PHE A 135 -17.10 16.20 -24.32
C PHE A 135 -18.09 15.26 -25.03
N PRO A 136 -17.96 13.92 -24.89
CA PRO A 136 -18.88 12.96 -25.48
C PRO A 136 -20.33 13.16 -25.02
N GLN A 137 -21.27 13.08 -25.96
CA GLN A 137 -22.69 13.30 -25.67
C GLN A 137 -23.39 11.98 -25.38
N ALA A 138 -24.33 11.99 -24.41
CA ALA A 138 -25.14 10.85 -24.05
C ALA A 138 -26.32 10.69 -25.02
N MET A 139 -26.53 9.49 -25.54
CA MET A 139 -27.76 9.11 -26.24
C MET A 139 -28.61 8.25 -25.29
N ALA A 140 -29.87 8.65 -25.10
CA ALA A 140 -30.79 7.92 -24.24
C ALA A 140 -31.20 6.60 -24.90
N GLN A 141 -31.01 5.48 -24.20
CA GLN A 141 -31.68 4.21 -24.44
C GLN A 141 -32.57 3.88 -23.24
N GLU A 142 -33.57 3.02 -23.44
CA GLU A 142 -34.65 2.77 -22.47
C GLU A 142 -34.18 2.47 -21.04
N ASN A 143 -32.98 1.88 -20.85
CA ASN A 143 -32.43 1.54 -19.53
C ASN A 143 -30.94 1.88 -19.31
N ALA A 144 -30.26 2.57 -20.23
CA ALA A 144 -28.85 2.92 -20.10
C ALA A 144 -28.50 4.20 -20.89
N TYR A 145 -27.46 4.91 -20.46
CA TYR A 145 -26.86 5.98 -21.27
C TYR A 145 -25.74 5.38 -22.11
N GLN A 146 -25.86 5.45 -23.44
CA GLN A 146 -24.75 5.12 -24.35
C GLN A 146 -24.12 6.41 -24.86
N PHE A 147 -22.83 6.60 -24.58
CA PHE A 147 -22.09 7.77 -25.06
C PHE A 147 -21.64 7.58 -26.51
N CYS A 148 -21.52 8.69 -27.24
CA CYS A 148 -20.85 8.63 -28.53
C CYS A 148 -19.42 8.12 -28.36
N ALA A 149 -18.94 7.37 -29.35
CA ALA A 149 -17.59 6.79 -29.33
C ALA A 149 -16.47 7.85 -29.40
N GLY A 150 -16.83 9.10 -29.69
CA GLY A 150 -15.92 10.22 -29.89
C GLY A 150 -16.30 11.04 -31.14
N PRO A 151 -15.41 11.94 -31.58
CA PRO A 151 -15.65 12.80 -32.72
C PRO A 151 -15.63 12.01 -34.03
N GLU A 152 -16.80 11.87 -34.66
CA GLU A 152 -16.97 11.29 -36.00
C GLU A 152 -17.75 12.29 -36.86
N ILE A 153 -17.27 12.56 -38.07
CA ILE A 153 -17.69 13.74 -38.85
C ILE A 153 -19.20 13.77 -39.08
N LYS A 154 -19.82 12.64 -39.47
CA LYS A 154 -21.26 12.58 -39.76
C LYS A 154 -22.08 12.63 -38.48
N ILE A 155 -21.67 11.89 -37.44
CA ILE A 155 -22.37 11.85 -36.15
C ILE A 155 -22.31 13.23 -35.48
N CYS A 156 -21.14 13.88 -35.46
CA CYS A 156 -20.94 15.20 -34.87
C CYS A 156 -21.73 16.29 -35.59
N SER A 157 -21.75 16.28 -36.93
CA SER A 157 -22.58 17.22 -37.70
C SER A 157 -24.06 17.10 -37.32
N THR A 158 -24.54 15.89 -37.06
CA THR A 158 -25.93 15.66 -36.64
C THR A 158 -26.17 16.10 -35.19
N CYS A 159 -25.24 15.82 -34.28
CA CYS A 159 -25.29 16.23 -32.88
C CYS A 159 -25.33 17.76 -32.71
N LEU A 160 -24.61 18.49 -33.55
CA LEU A 160 -24.60 19.94 -33.55
C LEU A 160 -25.93 20.56 -33.96
N MET A 161 -26.66 19.90 -34.86
CA MET A 161 -28.00 20.31 -35.29
C MET A 161 -29.09 20.06 -34.23
N GLN A 162 -28.80 19.30 -33.17
CA GLN A 162 -29.77 19.03 -32.11
C GLN A 162 -30.08 20.32 -31.33
N GLY A 163 -31.29 20.85 -31.55
CA GLY A 163 -31.77 22.12 -30.97
C GLY A 163 -32.27 23.11 -32.03
N GLU A 164 -31.89 22.92 -33.30
CA GLU A 164 -32.39 23.72 -34.42
C GLU A 164 -33.68 23.10 -34.97
N ARG A 165 -34.70 23.94 -35.25
CA ARG A 165 -35.89 23.53 -36.01
C ARG A 165 -35.71 23.98 -37.46
N PRO A 166 -35.15 23.15 -38.36
CA PRO A 166 -35.01 23.56 -39.75
C PRO A 166 -36.40 23.76 -40.37
N THR A 167 -36.58 24.87 -41.07
CA THR A 167 -37.85 25.29 -41.66
C THR A 167 -38.25 24.44 -42.89
N ASN A 168 -37.30 23.71 -43.50
CA ASN A 168 -37.54 22.65 -44.49
C ASN A 168 -36.33 21.69 -44.63
N GLU A 169 -36.53 20.56 -45.33
CA GLU A 169 -35.55 19.48 -45.52
C GLU A 169 -34.30 19.91 -46.32
N LEU A 170 -34.46 20.77 -47.34
CA LEU A 170 -33.36 21.24 -48.16
C LEU A 170 -32.37 22.13 -47.36
N PHE A 171 -32.90 22.98 -46.48
CA PHE A 171 -32.09 23.79 -45.56
C PHE A 171 -31.28 22.90 -44.62
N ARG A 172 -31.91 21.86 -44.06
CA ARG A 172 -31.24 20.88 -43.20
C ARG A 172 -30.09 20.17 -43.93
N ILE A 173 -30.29 19.71 -45.16
CA ILE A 173 -29.24 19.04 -45.96
C ILE A 173 -28.08 20.00 -46.25
N LYS A 174 -28.39 21.23 -46.68
CA LYS A 174 -27.37 22.25 -46.98
C LYS A 174 -26.52 22.55 -45.74
N HIS A 175 -27.17 22.83 -44.60
CA HIS A 175 -26.46 23.18 -43.38
C HIS A 175 -25.65 22.01 -42.82
N GLN A 176 -26.21 20.79 -42.83
CA GLN A 176 -25.47 19.59 -42.42
C GLN A 176 -24.22 19.34 -43.29
N THR A 177 -24.31 19.55 -44.60
CA THR A 177 -23.17 19.41 -45.51
C THR A 177 -22.07 20.42 -45.21
N GLU A 178 -22.44 21.67 -44.92
CA GLU A 178 -21.52 22.72 -44.50
C GLU A 178 -20.80 22.36 -43.19
N LEU A 179 -21.53 21.84 -42.20
CA LEU A 179 -20.94 21.38 -40.94
C LEU A 179 -19.95 20.23 -41.13
N VAL A 180 -20.25 19.29 -42.02
CA VAL A 180 -19.34 18.17 -42.36
C VAL A 180 -18.02 18.70 -42.91
N ILE A 181 -18.06 19.65 -43.85
CA ILE A 181 -16.84 20.23 -44.46
C ILE A 181 -16.04 21.02 -43.41
N ARG A 182 -16.70 21.87 -42.63
CA ARG A 182 -16.05 22.70 -41.60
C ARG A 182 -15.38 21.83 -40.53
N PHE A 183 -16.07 20.77 -40.09
CA PHE A 183 -15.54 19.86 -39.09
C PHE A 183 -14.36 19.02 -39.60
N ALA A 184 -14.42 18.56 -40.85
CA ALA A 184 -13.29 17.88 -41.49
C ALA A 184 -12.05 18.77 -41.59
N ALA A 185 -12.22 20.03 -42.01
CA ALA A 185 -11.13 21.00 -42.10
C ALA A 185 -10.52 21.32 -40.73
N ARG A 186 -11.37 21.43 -39.70
CA ARG A 186 -10.93 21.59 -38.30
C ARG A 186 -10.06 20.43 -37.83
N LEU A 187 -10.52 19.19 -37.98
CA LEU A 187 -9.76 18.01 -37.57
C LEU A 187 -8.42 17.93 -38.31
N ALA A 188 -8.39 18.23 -39.60
CA ALA A 188 -7.15 18.26 -40.38
C ALA A 188 -6.16 19.30 -39.85
N TYR A 189 -6.63 20.52 -39.58
CA TYR A 189 -5.78 21.59 -39.05
C TYR A 189 -5.28 21.34 -37.64
N ILE A 190 -6.13 20.86 -36.72
CA ILE A 190 -5.69 20.49 -35.37
C ILE A 190 -4.64 19.39 -35.45
N ASN A 191 -4.84 18.36 -36.28
CA ASN A 191 -3.83 17.32 -36.46
C ASN A 191 -2.51 17.88 -37.00
N TYR A 192 -2.56 18.79 -37.98
CA TYR A 192 -1.36 19.49 -38.46
C TYR A 192 -0.63 20.23 -37.33
N LEU A 193 -1.34 21.00 -36.49
CA LEU A 193 -0.70 21.70 -35.37
C LEU A 193 0.00 20.72 -34.41
N TYR A 194 -0.65 19.61 -34.08
CA TYR A 194 -0.11 18.64 -33.13
C TYR A 194 1.06 17.81 -33.69
N GLN A 195 1.04 17.51 -34.98
CA GLN A 195 2.12 16.78 -35.65
C GLN A 195 3.32 17.67 -35.96
N GLU A 196 3.08 18.92 -36.39
CA GLU A 196 4.13 19.77 -36.96
C GLU A 196 4.60 20.88 -36.02
N GLN A 197 3.71 21.42 -35.19
CA GLN A 197 3.98 22.63 -34.39
C GLN A 197 4.20 22.32 -32.90
N VAL A 198 3.47 21.37 -32.32
CA VAL A 198 3.62 20.99 -30.92
C VAL A 198 4.91 20.18 -30.70
N ALA A 199 5.72 20.63 -29.74
CA ALA A 199 7.02 20.03 -29.44
C ALA A 199 6.90 18.73 -28.63
N ALA A 200 5.88 18.65 -27.75
CA ALA A 200 5.51 17.45 -27.00
C ALA A 200 4.03 17.51 -26.55
N ILE A 201 3.42 16.33 -26.46
CA ILE A 201 2.07 16.14 -25.93
C ILE A 201 2.15 15.33 -24.64
N ILE A 202 1.47 15.80 -23.61
CA ILE A 202 1.42 15.15 -22.30
C ILE A 202 0.00 14.65 -22.08
N TYR A 203 -0.13 13.38 -21.68
CA TYR A 203 -1.40 12.77 -21.33
C TYR A 203 -1.41 12.44 -19.84
N PRO A 204 -2.46 12.80 -19.09
CA PRO A 204 -2.53 12.48 -17.67
C PRO A 204 -2.75 10.99 -17.39
N SER A 205 -3.17 10.21 -18.38
CA SER A 205 -3.61 8.82 -18.22
C SER A 205 -3.30 8.00 -19.49
N PRO A 206 -2.80 6.75 -19.36
CA PRO A 206 -2.66 5.84 -20.49
C PRO A 206 -4.01 5.54 -21.18
N SER A 207 -5.07 5.30 -20.42
CA SER A 207 -6.40 5.05 -20.99
C SER A 207 -6.93 6.26 -21.78
N TRP A 208 -6.66 7.47 -21.29
CA TRP A 208 -7.03 8.71 -21.97
C TRP A 208 -6.21 8.94 -23.24
N GLN A 209 -4.90 8.68 -23.20
CA GLN A 209 -4.03 8.69 -24.38
C GLN A 209 -4.56 7.76 -25.47
N ASN A 210 -4.83 6.50 -25.11
CA ASN A 210 -5.34 5.48 -26.03
C ASN A 210 -6.69 5.87 -26.66
N TYR A 211 -7.54 6.57 -25.90
CA TYR A 211 -8.80 7.09 -26.43
C TYR A 211 -8.57 8.20 -27.46
N LEU A 212 -7.72 9.19 -27.15
CA LEU A 212 -7.48 10.32 -28.04
C LEU A 212 -6.81 9.89 -29.36
N HIS A 213 -5.91 8.90 -29.34
CA HIS A 213 -5.26 8.37 -30.54
C HIS A 213 -6.20 7.74 -31.57
N LYS A 214 -7.48 7.54 -31.24
CA LYS A 214 -8.51 7.16 -32.22
C LYS A 214 -8.87 8.31 -33.18
N PHE A 215 -8.60 9.56 -32.78
CA PHE A 215 -9.07 10.76 -33.48
C PHE A 215 -7.95 11.78 -33.78
N MET A 216 -6.84 11.68 -33.05
CA MET A 216 -5.67 12.52 -33.24
C MET A 216 -4.49 11.70 -33.77
N ALA A 217 -3.70 12.33 -34.62
CA ALA A 217 -2.44 11.79 -35.07
C ALA A 217 -1.39 11.88 -33.94
N ARG A 218 -0.38 11.00 -34.03
CA ARG A 218 0.72 10.94 -33.06
C ARG A 218 1.57 12.21 -33.13
N GLY A 219 1.89 12.78 -31.97
CA GLY A 219 2.79 13.92 -31.86
C GLY A 219 4.25 13.53 -32.08
N LYS A 220 5.13 14.55 -32.19
CA LYS A 220 6.58 14.35 -32.28
C LYS A 220 7.16 13.62 -31.07
N ARG A 221 6.65 13.96 -29.89
CA ARG A 221 6.98 13.36 -28.59
C ARG A 221 5.72 13.27 -27.75
N GLU A 222 5.50 12.14 -27.11
CA GLU A 222 4.33 11.89 -26.28
C GLU A 222 4.77 11.32 -24.92
N PHE A 223 4.20 11.85 -23.84
CA PHE A 223 4.49 11.44 -22.48
C PHE A 223 3.19 11.14 -21.74
N VAL A 224 3.23 10.19 -20.81
CA VAL A 224 2.13 9.94 -19.87
C VAL A 224 2.59 10.34 -18.49
N ILE A 225 2.03 11.41 -17.94
CA ILE A 225 2.42 11.99 -16.65
C ILE A 225 1.16 12.13 -15.81
N PRO A 226 0.94 11.26 -14.82
CA PRO A 226 -0.21 11.39 -13.93
C PRO A 226 -0.15 12.69 -13.13
N ILE A 227 -1.29 13.39 -13.04
CA ILE A 227 -1.41 14.63 -12.26
C ILE A 227 -1.20 14.31 -10.77
N GLY A 228 -0.32 15.07 -10.12
CA GLY A 228 0.07 14.89 -8.74
C GLY A 228 -0.79 15.68 -7.76
N LEU A 229 -1.12 15.05 -6.63
CA LEU A 229 -1.86 15.72 -5.55
C LEU A 229 -0.94 16.56 -4.66
N SER A 230 -1.44 17.71 -4.18
CA SER A 230 -0.66 18.69 -3.42
C SER A 230 -0.42 18.35 -1.95
N TYR A 231 -0.99 17.24 -1.46
CA TYR A 231 -0.88 16.79 -0.07
C TYR A 231 -0.42 15.33 -0.01
N ALA A 232 0.37 15.02 1.02
CA ALA A 232 0.93 13.70 1.21
C ALA A 232 -0.09 12.70 1.76
N ARG A 233 0.19 11.41 1.56
CA ARG A 233 -0.55 10.29 2.15
C ARG A 233 -0.60 10.48 3.67
N THR A 234 -1.81 10.47 4.21
CA THR A 234 -2.02 10.45 5.66
C THR A 234 -2.41 9.03 6.04
N PRO A 235 -1.64 8.32 6.89
CA PRO A 235 -2.03 7.01 7.38
C PRO A 235 -3.38 7.13 8.08
N GLU A 236 -4.37 6.40 7.58
CA GLU A 236 -5.70 6.41 8.19
C GLU A 236 -5.65 5.78 9.58
N GLN A 237 -6.41 6.33 10.53
CA GLN A 237 -6.59 5.73 11.84
C GLN A 237 -7.26 4.36 11.67
N ASN A 238 -6.67 3.31 12.27
CA ASN A 238 -7.33 2.01 12.40
C ASN A 238 -8.73 2.23 13.00
N ARG A 239 -9.76 1.96 12.22
CA ARG A 239 -11.14 1.92 12.72
C ARG A 239 -11.50 0.47 13.04
N ASP A 240 -10.70 -0.16 13.88
CA ASP A 240 -11.08 -1.44 14.49
C ASP A 240 -12.23 -1.15 15.46
N GLY A 241 -13.43 -1.65 15.13
CA GLY A 241 -14.60 -1.57 16.01
C GLY A 241 -15.57 -0.40 15.76
N ARG A 242 -15.94 -0.11 14.49
CA ARG A 242 -17.05 0.84 14.25
C ARG A 242 -18.38 0.29 14.76
N SER A 243 -19.00 1.04 15.67
CA SER A 243 -20.44 1.01 15.94
C SER A 243 -21.09 2.24 15.29
N GLY A 244 -21.67 2.12 14.09
CA GLY A 244 -22.41 3.20 13.43
C GLY A 244 -22.69 2.98 11.93
N PRO A 245 -23.52 3.86 11.31
CA PRO A 245 -23.87 3.80 9.90
C PRO A 245 -22.67 3.96 8.97
N VAL A 246 -22.69 3.29 7.82
CA VAL A 246 -21.66 3.47 6.77
C VAL A 246 -21.75 4.88 6.17
N SER A 247 -20.64 5.60 6.17
CA SER A 247 -20.50 6.97 5.61
C SER A 247 -20.10 6.94 4.14
N LEU A 248 -21.08 7.17 3.27
CA LEU A 248 -20.92 7.38 1.83
C LEU A 248 -20.66 8.87 1.57
N VAL A 249 -19.68 9.18 0.72
CA VAL A 249 -19.38 10.57 0.35
C VAL A 249 -19.29 10.73 -1.16
N TYR A 250 -19.98 11.73 -1.69
CA TYR A 250 -19.80 12.23 -3.04
C TYR A 250 -19.20 13.64 -2.97
N ILE A 251 -18.11 13.86 -3.72
CA ILE A 251 -17.51 15.19 -3.90
C ILE A 251 -17.38 15.51 -5.39
N GLY A 252 -17.71 16.74 -5.77
CA GLY A 252 -17.52 17.25 -7.13
C GLY A 252 -18.75 17.99 -7.67
N ASN A 253 -18.62 18.58 -8.86
CA ASN A 253 -19.74 19.30 -9.48
C ASN A 253 -20.97 18.38 -9.67
N ILE A 254 -22.17 18.94 -9.48
CA ILE A 254 -23.43 18.19 -9.59
C ILE A 254 -24.01 18.40 -10.98
N GLY A 255 -24.02 17.33 -11.79
CA GLY A 255 -24.46 17.32 -13.18
C GLY A 255 -24.43 15.91 -13.79
N GLY A 256 -25.10 15.72 -14.92
CA GLY A 256 -25.24 14.41 -15.56
C GLY A 256 -23.92 13.78 -16.01
N HIS A 257 -22.96 14.58 -16.47
CA HIS A 257 -21.62 14.10 -16.85
C HIS A 257 -20.78 13.58 -15.65
N LYS A 258 -21.10 14.02 -14.43
CA LYS A 258 -20.54 13.49 -13.17
C LYS A 258 -21.36 12.34 -12.59
N GLY A 259 -22.42 11.93 -13.28
CA GLY A 259 -23.26 10.79 -12.90
C GLY A 259 -24.09 11.00 -11.64
N THR A 260 -24.28 12.25 -11.20
CA THR A 260 -25.07 12.53 -9.99
C THR A 260 -26.52 12.08 -10.16
N ASN A 261 -27.07 12.16 -11.37
CA ASN A 261 -28.38 11.61 -11.72
C ASN A 261 -28.45 10.08 -11.54
N LEU A 262 -27.36 9.34 -11.77
CA LEU A 262 -27.29 7.89 -11.54
C LEU A 262 -27.31 7.59 -10.04
N LEU A 263 -26.53 8.35 -9.25
CA LEU A 263 -26.52 8.22 -7.79
C LEU A 263 -27.89 8.51 -7.20
N ILE A 264 -28.55 9.60 -7.63
CA ILE A 264 -29.90 9.95 -7.16
C ILE A 264 -30.88 8.81 -7.45
N LYS A 265 -30.90 8.28 -8.69
CA LYS A 265 -31.77 7.17 -9.08
C LYS A 265 -31.47 5.89 -8.29
N ALA A 266 -30.20 5.54 -8.10
CA ALA A 266 -29.80 4.38 -7.32
C ALA A 266 -30.29 4.48 -5.87
N MET A 267 -30.16 5.65 -5.24
CA MET A 267 -30.53 5.89 -3.83
C MET A 267 -32.04 6.03 -3.60
N GLN A 268 -32.86 6.17 -4.65
CA GLN A 268 -34.32 6.11 -4.55
C GLN A 268 -34.84 4.68 -4.34
N ASP A 269 -33.98 3.66 -4.42
CA ASP A 269 -34.37 2.28 -4.20
C ASP A 269 -34.89 2.06 -2.76
N PRO A 270 -36.13 1.53 -2.60
CA PRO A 270 -36.73 1.37 -1.28
C PRO A 270 -35.92 0.48 -0.33
N GLU A 271 -35.21 -0.53 -0.84
CA GLU A 271 -34.41 -1.42 -0.02
C GLU A 271 -33.19 -0.70 0.54
N LEU A 272 -32.49 0.11 -0.27
CA LEU A 272 -31.37 0.93 0.20
C LEU A 272 -31.82 1.91 1.29
N LEU A 273 -32.99 2.52 1.13
CA LEU A 273 -33.56 3.43 2.11
C LEU A 273 -33.91 2.73 3.45
N THR A 274 -33.92 1.41 3.54
CA THR A 274 -34.05 0.68 4.82
C THR A 274 -32.73 0.42 5.54
N ARG A 275 -31.59 0.56 4.85
CA ARG A 275 -30.26 0.27 5.42
C ARG A 275 -29.76 1.40 6.32
N ASP A 276 -28.77 1.09 7.14
CA ASP A 276 -28.12 2.04 8.06
C ASP A 276 -26.89 2.68 7.40
N PHE A 277 -27.06 3.91 6.90
CA PHE A 277 -26.01 4.65 6.18
C PHE A 277 -26.19 6.16 6.36
N SER A 278 -25.14 6.91 6.02
CA SER A 278 -25.23 8.34 5.72
C SER A 278 -24.60 8.61 4.35
N LEU A 279 -25.22 9.45 3.52
CA LEU A 279 -24.68 9.90 2.24
C LEU A 279 -24.55 11.42 2.26
N ASN A 280 -23.31 11.90 2.20
CA ASN A 280 -23.00 13.33 2.18
C ASN A 280 -22.57 13.75 0.77
N ILE A 281 -23.30 14.70 0.18
CA ILE A 281 -23.09 15.20 -1.18
C ILE A 281 -22.52 16.62 -1.09
N TYR A 282 -21.30 16.81 -1.59
CA TYR A 282 -20.61 18.10 -1.63
C TYR A 282 -20.33 18.51 -3.08
N GLY A 283 -20.63 19.76 -3.42
CA GLY A 283 -20.30 20.35 -4.71
C GLY A 283 -21.25 21.45 -5.18
N LYS A 284 -20.89 22.10 -6.29
CA LYS A 284 -21.70 23.13 -6.92
C LYS A 284 -22.69 22.51 -7.90
N VAL A 285 -23.96 22.93 -7.85
CA VAL A 285 -24.98 22.55 -8.83
C VAL A 285 -24.72 23.25 -10.16
N GLN A 286 -24.44 22.46 -11.20
CA GLN A 286 -24.27 22.93 -12.58
C GLN A 286 -25.52 22.71 -13.43
N GLU A 287 -26.29 21.67 -13.12
CA GLU A 287 -27.59 21.40 -13.74
C GLU A 287 -28.71 21.71 -12.72
N PRO A 288 -29.38 22.87 -12.83
CA PRO A 288 -30.37 23.31 -11.83
C PRO A 288 -31.51 22.31 -11.59
N GLY A 289 -31.85 21.50 -12.60
CA GLY A 289 -32.90 20.47 -12.52
C GLY A 289 -32.62 19.35 -11.52
N LEU A 290 -31.36 19.11 -11.15
CA LEU A 290 -30.99 18.05 -10.20
C LEU A 290 -31.19 18.47 -8.74
N LEU A 291 -31.18 19.77 -8.42
CA LEU A 291 -31.33 20.23 -7.04
C LEU A 291 -32.68 19.84 -6.42
N PRO A 292 -33.84 19.99 -7.10
CA PRO A 292 -35.11 19.45 -6.62
C PRO A 292 -35.08 17.94 -6.36
N GLU A 293 -34.41 17.15 -7.22
CA GLU A 293 -34.32 15.70 -7.06
C GLU A 293 -33.48 15.32 -5.84
N ILE A 294 -32.37 16.02 -5.59
CA ILE A 294 -31.55 15.84 -4.38
C ILE A 294 -32.37 16.19 -3.13
N LYS A 295 -33.09 17.32 -3.16
CA LYS A 295 -33.95 17.75 -2.04
C LYS A 295 -35.07 16.75 -1.77
N HIS A 296 -35.64 16.16 -2.82
CA HIS A 296 -36.60 15.07 -2.68
C HIS A 296 -35.96 13.82 -2.05
N LEU A 297 -34.75 13.45 -2.47
CA LEU A 297 -34.00 12.33 -1.89
C LEU A 297 -33.65 12.55 -0.40
N GLU A 298 -33.26 13.76 0.00
CA GLU A 298 -33.05 14.13 1.42
C GLU A 298 -34.33 13.90 2.25
N HIS A 299 -35.49 14.24 1.69
CA HIS A 299 -36.79 14.06 2.35
C HIS A 299 -37.16 12.58 2.53
N ILE A 300 -37.13 11.79 1.45
CA ILE A 300 -37.54 10.37 1.49
C ILE A 300 -36.55 9.50 2.28
N SER A 301 -35.28 9.91 2.38
CA SER A 301 -34.25 9.22 3.17
C SER A 301 -34.26 9.58 4.66
N GLN A 302 -35.20 10.45 5.08
CA GLN A 302 -35.35 10.91 6.47
C GLN A 302 -34.05 11.51 7.05
N GLY A 303 -33.31 12.25 6.22
CA GLY A 303 -32.07 12.91 6.62
C GLY A 303 -30.80 12.06 6.59
N ARG A 304 -30.87 10.81 6.10
CA ARG A 304 -29.67 9.98 5.82
C ARG A 304 -28.87 10.48 4.63
N VAL A 305 -29.53 11.05 3.62
CA VAL A 305 -28.87 11.78 2.53
C VAL A 305 -28.85 13.27 2.88
N LYS A 306 -27.70 13.93 2.70
CA LYS A 306 -27.52 15.37 2.95
C LYS A 306 -26.71 16.04 1.86
N TYR A 307 -27.20 17.18 1.37
CA TYR A 307 -26.49 18.06 0.45
C TYR A 307 -25.91 19.26 1.19
N HIS A 308 -24.58 19.40 1.12
CA HIS A 308 -23.82 20.39 1.90
C HIS A 308 -23.43 21.65 1.11
N GLY A 309 -23.70 21.69 -0.21
CA GLY A 309 -23.26 22.79 -1.05
C GLY A 309 -21.79 22.69 -1.48
N SER A 310 -21.24 23.80 -1.94
CA SER A 310 -19.83 23.88 -2.37
C SER A 310 -18.89 23.81 -1.17
N TYR A 311 -17.69 23.27 -1.39
CA TYR A 311 -16.63 23.14 -0.39
C TYR A 311 -15.37 23.88 -0.85
N SER A 312 -14.49 24.20 0.10
CA SER A 312 -13.17 24.78 -0.17
C SER A 312 -12.10 23.67 -0.22
N PRO A 313 -10.96 23.87 -0.92
CA PRO A 313 -9.84 22.93 -0.88
C PRO A 313 -9.37 22.61 0.55
N GLU A 314 -9.51 23.55 1.48
CA GLU A 314 -9.14 23.39 2.89
C GLU A 314 -10.07 22.44 3.66
N ASP A 315 -11.34 22.30 3.23
CA ASP A 315 -12.31 21.39 3.83
C ASP A 315 -12.08 19.92 3.41
N LEU A 316 -11.39 19.72 2.29
CA LEU A 316 -11.28 18.43 1.62
C LEU A 316 -10.69 17.33 2.51
N PRO A 317 -9.58 17.53 3.25
CA PRO A 317 -9.07 16.54 4.21
C PRO A 317 -10.14 16.05 5.18
N THR A 318 -10.87 16.97 5.80
CA THR A 318 -11.90 16.65 6.79
C THR A 318 -13.07 15.89 6.17
N ILE A 319 -13.50 16.29 4.96
CA ILE A 319 -14.58 15.61 4.23
C ILE A 319 -14.18 14.16 3.90
N LEU A 320 -12.95 13.97 3.39
CA LEU A 320 -12.44 12.65 3.03
C LEU A 320 -12.22 11.77 4.25
N ASP A 321 -11.68 12.32 5.34
CA ASP A 321 -11.46 11.60 6.60
C ASP A 321 -12.81 11.12 7.20
N GLY A 322 -13.89 11.87 6.97
CA GLY A 322 -15.27 11.52 7.33
C GLY A 322 -15.92 10.44 6.46
N ALA A 323 -15.34 10.10 5.31
CA ALA A 323 -15.86 9.07 4.41
C ALA A 323 -15.42 7.67 4.84
N ASP A 324 -16.28 6.68 4.60
CA ASP A 324 -15.92 5.26 4.65
C ASP A 324 -15.64 4.73 3.25
N ILE A 325 -16.37 5.25 2.28
CA ILE A 325 -16.20 4.95 0.86
C ILE A 325 -16.69 6.15 0.04
N GLY A 326 -15.94 6.48 -1.00
CA GLY A 326 -16.34 7.50 -1.98
C GLY A 326 -17.29 6.93 -3.03
N VAL A 327 -18.22 7.73 -3.52
CA VAL A 327 -19.06 7.37 -4.68
C VAL A 327 -18.71 8.31 -5.82
N VAL A 328 -18.09 7.75 -6.87
CA VAL A 328 -17.56 8.48 -8.02
C VAL A 328 -18.23 7.93 -9.29
N PRO A 329 -19.54 8.19 -9.49
CA PRO A 329 -20.32 7.60 -10.58
C PRO A 329 -20.08 8.33 -11.92
N SER A 330 -18.93 8.99 -12.06
CA SER A 330 -18.62 9.82 -13.21
C SER A 330 -18.82 9.07 -14.51
N VAL A 331 -19.34 9.79 -15.49
CA VAL A 331 -19.68 9.22 -16.78
C VAL A 331 -18.63 9.63 -17.83
N PHE A 332 -17.95 10.74 -17.57
CA PHE A 332 -16.79 11.20 -18.33
C PHE A 332 -15.72 11.79 -17.39
N GLU A 333 -14.49 11.27 -17.46
CA GLU A 333 -13.31 11.78 -16.76
C GLU A 333 -12.05 11.49 -17.58
N SER A 334 -11.23 12.48 -17.90
CA SER A 334 -9.91 12.24 -18.51
C SER A 334 -8.96 11.57 -17.51
N PHE A 335 -8.86 12.13 -16.31
CA PHE A 335 -8.01 11.63 -15.22
C PHE A 335 -8.79 11.23 -13.98
N CYS A 336 -9.76 12.04 -13.55
CA CYS A 336 -10.44 11.98 -12.25
C CYS A 336 -9.50 12.24 -11.04
N LEU A 337 -9.42 13.50 -10.61
CA LEU A 337 -8.73 13.88 -9.37
C LEU A 337 -9.44 13.26 -8.17
N THR A 338 -10.77 13.38 -8.09
CA THR A 338 -11.59 12.89 -6.99
C THR A 338 -11.33 11.43 -6.62
N ALA A 339 -11.20 10.52 -7.61
CA ALA A 339 -10.86 9.13 -7.33
C ALA A 339 -9.52 9.00 -6.59
N ARG A 340 -8.50 9.76 -7.03
CA ARG A 340 -7.17 9.78 -6.40
C ARG A 340 -7.17 10.44 -5.03
N GLU A 341 -7.99 11.46 -4.82
CA GLU A 341 -8.14 12.14 -3.53
C GLU A 341 -8.69 11.18 -2.46
N PHE A 342 -9.65 10.31 -2.81
CA PHE A 342 -10.09 9.24 -1.92
C PHE A 342 -8.98 8.21 -1.68
N LEU A 343 -8.37 7.70 -2.75
CA LEU A 343 -7.38 6.61 -2.65
C LEU A 343 -6.12 7.03 -1.87
N ILE A 344 -5.61 8.25 -2.04
CA ILE A 344 -4.44 8.75 -1.29
C ILE A 344 -4.75 8.89 0.22
N ARG A 345 -6.03 8.99 0.58
CA ARG A 345 -6.54 9.01 1.96
C ARG A 345 -6.92 7.62 2.47
N GLY A 346 -6.61 6.55 1.72
CA GLY A 346 -6.96 5.19 2.08
C GLY A 346 -8.44 4.87 1.95
N LYS A 347 -9.23 5.74 1.30
CA LYS A 347 -10.67 5.56 1.16
C LYS A 347 -10.96 4.83 -0.16
N PRO A 348 -11.64 3.68 -0.12
CA PRO A 348 -12.06 3.01 -1.33
C PRO A 348 -13.13 3.81 -2.04
N ILE A 349 -13.41 3.48 -3.31
CA ILE A 349 -14.47 4.14 -4.08
C ILE A 349 -15.36 3.15 -4.84
N ILE A 350 -16.63 3.50 -5.02
CA ILE A 350 -17.51 2.89 -6.02
C ILE A 350 -17.49 3.80 -7.26
N ALA A 351 -17.06 3.29 -8.41
CA ALA A 351 -16.82 4.14 -9.58
C ALA A 351 -17.18 3.47 -10.91
N SER A 352 -17.46 4.30 -11.92
CA SER A 352 -17.53 3.83 -13.31
C SER A 352 -16.11 3.75 -13.90
N PRO A 353 -15.75 2.73 -14.69
CA PRO A 353 -14.40 2.56 -15.26
C PRO A 353 -14.16 3.48 -16.48
N VAL A 354 -14.13 4.79 -16.23
CA VAL A 354 -13.93 5.82 -17.27
C VAL A 354 -12.48 6.27 -17.28
N TYR A 355 -11.79 6.03 -18.40
CA TYR A 355 -10.40 6.42 -18.69
C TYR A 355 -9.48 6.42 -17.46
N GLY A 356 -9.13 7.58 -16.91
CA GLY A 356 -8.19 7.71 -15.80
C GLY A 356 -8.63 7.05 -14.48
N ILE A 357 -9.91 6.70 -14.32
CA ILE A 357 -10.39 5.84 -13.22
C ILE A 357 -9.93 4.39 -13.44
N SER A 358 -10.02 3.88 -14.67
CA SER A 358 -9.64 2.50 -15.03
C SER A 358 -8.14 2.24 -14.85
N ASP A 359 -7.32 3.29 -14.88
CA ASP A 359 -5.88 3.17 -14.67
C ASP A 359 -5.49 3.01 -13.20
N ILE A 360 -6.38 3.30 -12.26
CA ILE A 360 -6.05 3.33 -10.83
C ILE A 360 -6.99 2.53 -9.93
N VAL A 361 -8.22 2.25 -10.38
CA VAL A 361 -9.18 1.44 -9.61
C VAL A 361 -9.20 0.02 -10.13
N GLN A 362 -8.94 -0.94 -9.23
CA GLN A 362 -9.06 -2.36 -9.47
C GLN A 362 -10.28 -2.91 -8.70
N ASP A 363 -11.26 -3.45 -9.43
CA ASP A 363 -12.50 -3.98 -8.85
C ASP A 363 -12.21 -5.04 -7.79
N GLY A 364 -12.83 -4.89 -6.62
CA GLY A 364 -12.67 -5.79 -5.48
C GLY A 364 -11.38 -5.61 -4.67
N VAL A 365 -10.47 -4.74 -5.11
CA VAL A 365 -9.18 -4.50 -4.42
C VAL A 365 -9.19 -3.14 -3.72
N ASN A 366 -9.26 -2.03 -4.46
CA ASN A 366 -9.21 -0.68 -3.89
C ASN A 366 -10.49 0.14 -4.18
N GLY A 367 -11.47 -0.51 -4.81
CA GLY A 367 -12.77 0.04 -5.11
C GLY A 367 -13.69 -1.00 -5.75
N LEU A 368 -14.91 -0.59 -6.07
CA LEU A 368 -15.88 -1.39 -6.81
C LEU A 368 -16.25 -0.69 -8.11
N LEU A 369 -16.11 -1.40 -9.21
CA LEU A 369 -16.45 -0.91 -10.54
C LEU A 369 -17.85 -1.34 -10.96
N PHE A 370 -18.58 -0.44 -11.60
CA PHE A 370 -19.88 -0.72 -12.23
C PHE A 370 -19.93 -0.16 -13.67
N PRO A 371 -20.72 -0.75 -14.58
CA PRO A 371 -20.80 -0.28 -15.97
C PRO A 371 -21.20 1.20 -16.09
N ILE A 372 -20.55 1.91 -17.00
CA ILE A 372 -20.77 3.35 -17.25
C ILE A 372 -22.26 3.59 -17.59
N GLY A 373 -22.90 4.50 -16.86
CA GLY A 373 -24.31 4.86 -17.12
C GLY A 373 -25.35 3.92 -16.51
N ASP A 374 -24.93 2.83 -15.86
CA ASP A 374 -25.82 1.83 -15.26
C ASP A 374 -26.09 2.12 -13.77
N TRP A 375 -27.23 2.76 -13.51
CA TRP A 375 -27.65 3.09 -12.14
C TRP A 375 -28.08 1.85 -11.33
N GLN A 376 -28.49 0.75 -11.99
CA GLN A 376 -28.90 -0.48 -11.31
C GLN A 376 -27.68 -1.22 -10.78
N ALA A 377 -26.62 -1.31 -11.59
CA ALA A 377 -25.35 -1.85 -11.14
C ALA A 377 -24.72 -1.00 -10.02
N LEU A 378 -24.81 0.34 -10.10
CA LEU A 378 -24.40 1.22 -8.99
C LEU A 378 -25.16 0.91 -7.70
N ARG A 379 -26.50 0.80 -7.78
CA ARG A 379 -27.36 0.41 -6.65
C ARG A 379 -26.90 -0.93 -6.05
N ASP A 380 -26.60 -1.91 -6.89
CA ASP A 380 -26.23 -3.24 -6.41
C ASP A 380 -24.85 -3.24 -5.71
N LYS A 381 -23.89 -2.43 -6.19
CA LYS A 381 -22.61 -2.20 -5.48
C LYS A 381 -22.82 -1.46 -4.15
N LEU A 382 -23.72 -0.47 -4.11
CA LEU A 382 -24.09 0.20 -2.86
C LEU A 382 -24.69 -0.79 -1.85
N ARG A 383 -25.62 -1.67 -2.28
CA ARG A 383 -26.19 -2.71 -1.42
C ARG A 383 -25.13 -3.65 -0.87
N LEU A 384 -24.20 -4.09 -1.71
CA LEU A 384 -23.11 -4.98 -1.33
C LEU A 384 -22.26 -4.35 -0.22
N VAL A 385 -21.85 -3.09 -0.40
CA VAL A 385 -21.02 -2.36 0.56
C VAL A 385 -21.74 -2.11 1.89
N LEU A 386 -23.04 -1.83 1.84
CA LEU A 386 -23.85 -1.63 3.04
C LEU A 386 -24.16 -2.95 3.78
N ALA A 387 -23.99 -4.10 3.13
CA ALA A 387 -24.26 -5.42 3.70
C ALA A 387 -23.00 -6.12 4.23
N ASP A 388 -21.81 -5.85 3.65
CA ASP A 388 -20.55 -6.51 4.01
C ASP A 388 -19.53 -5.48 4.54
N GLN A 389 -19.47 -5.34 5.86
CA GLN A 389 -18.46 -4.49 6.52
C GLN A 389 -17.03 -5.01 6.30
N GLN A 390 -16.83 -6.32 6.13
CA GLN A 390 -15.50 -6.86 5.87
C GLN A 390 -15.02 -6.51 4.46
N LEU A 391 -15.93 -6.43 3.48
CA LEU A 391 -15.61 -5.92 2.16
C LEU A 391 -15.09 -4.48 2.24
N LEU A 392 -15.75 -3.60 3.01
CA LEU A 392 -15.28 -2.23 3.20
C LEU A 392 -13.85 -2.16 3.76
N VAL A 393 -13.53 -3.00 4.75
CA VAL A 393 -12.18 -3.08 5.32
C VAL A 393 -11.17 -3.53 4.27
N ARG A 394 -11.45 -4.62 3.54
CA ARG A 394 -10.57 -5.10 2.46
C ARG A 394 -10.34 -4.05 1.38
N LEU A 395 -11.40 -3.36 0.95
CA LEU A 395 -11.30 -2.30 -0.05
C LEU A 395 -10.48 -1.11 0.46
N ALA A 396 -10.62 -0.75 1.74
CA ALA A 396 -9.83 0.32 2.35
C ALA A 396 -8.35 -0.04 2.44
N GLU A 397 -8.00 -1.30 2.78
CA GLU A 397 -6.62 -1.77 2.75
C GLU A 397 -6.01 -1.68 1.33
N GLY A 398 -6.77 -2.09 0.30
CA GLY A 398 -6.32 -1.94 -1.08
C GLY A 398 -6.19 -0.47 -1.50
N ALA A 399 -7.11 0.40 -1.07
CA ALA A 399 -7.02 1.84 -1.29
C ALA A 399 -5.77 2.43 -0.63
N GLN A 400 -5.46 2.03 0.61
CA GLN A 400 -4.21 2.41 1.27
C GLN A 400 -2.99 1.93 0.49
N GLY A 401 -2.99 0.69 -0.02
CA GLY A 401 -1.90 0.15 -0.85
C GLY A 401 -1.73 0.83 -2.22
N THR A 402 -2.68 1.67 -2.65
CA THR A 402 -2.68 2.26 -3.99
C THR A 402 -1.64 3.37 -4.10
N LYS A 403 -0.74 3.25 -5.09
CA LYS A 403 0.24 4.29 -5.41
C LYS A 403 -0.45 5.43 -6.16
N VAL A 404 -0.50 6.60 -5.54
CA VAL A 404 -1.05 7.84 -6.12
C VAL A 404 0.09 8.83 -6.31
N SER A 405 0.19 9.42 -7.49
CA SER A 405 1.20 10.44 -7.78
C SER A 405 1.00 11.69 -6.93
N VAL A 406 2.11 12.26 -6.46
CA VAL A 406 2.14 13.51 -5.70
C VAL A 406 2.73 14.64 -6.54
N LEU A 407 2.38 15.88 -6.23
CA LEU A 407 2.66 17.06 -7.06
C LEU A 407 4.13 17.20 -7.47
N TRP A 408 5.07 16.91 -6.57
CA TRP A 408 6.48 17.04 -6.89
C TRP A 408 6.95 16.02 -7.94
N GLN A 409 6.39 14.81 -7.97
CA GLN A 409 6.74 13.77 -8.95
C GLN A 409 6.27 14.15 -10.36
N GLU A 410 5.07 14.73 -10.44
CA GLU A 410 4.55 15.30 -11.68
C GLU A 410 5.48 16.40 -12.18
N VAL A 411 5.81 17.36 -11.31
CA VAL A 411 6.59 18.54 -11.68
C VAL A 411 8.04 18.19 -12.03
N ASP A 412 8.63 17.16 -11.40
CA ASP A 412 9.93 16.59 -11.81
C ASP A 412 9.92 16.13 -13.26
N GLN A 413 8.88 15.40 -13.66
CA GLN A 413 8.75 14.91 -15.03
C GLN A 413 8.51 16.06 -16.01
N LEU A 414 7.67 17.04 -15.65
CA LEU A 414 7.43 18.24 -16.45
C LEU A 414 8.72 19.04 -16.67
N GLU A 415 9.48 19.29 -15.60
CA GLU A 415 10.75 20.01 -15.66
C GLU A 415 11.74 19.27 -16.55
N GLY A 416 11.89 17.95 -16.39
CA GLY A 416 12.74 17.12 -17.24
C GLY A 416 12.41 17.28 -18.73
N ILE A 417 11.13 17.26 -19.08
CA ILE A 417 10.66 17.48 -20.46
C ILE A 417 10.99 18.88 -20.97
N TYR A 418 10.84 19.92 -20.14
CA TYR A 418 11.18 21.29 -20.55
C TYR A 418 12.65 21.41 -20.91
N TYR A 419 13.53 20.86 -20.08
CA TYR A 419 14.97 20.88 -20.32
C TYR A 419 15.36 20.02 -21.53
N GLU A 420 14.77 18.84 -21.69
CA GLU A 420 14.95 17.98 -22.87
C GLU A 420 14.56 18.72 -24.17
N ILE A 421 13.38 19.33 -24.20
CA ILE A 421 12.87 20.05 -25.38
C ILE A 421 13.75 21.24 -25.73
N LEU A 422 14.28 21.95 -24.73
CA LEU A 422 15.16 23.09 -24.92
C LEU A 422 16.62 22.69 -25.21
N GLY A 423 16.95 21.40 -25.17
CA GLY A 423 18.33 20.91 -25.30
C GLY A 423 19.27 21.44 -24.21
N LYS A 424 18.72 21.75 -23.03
CA LYS A 424 19.46 22.27 -21.87
C LYS A 424 19.65 21.12 -20.86
N PRO A 425 20.81 21.01 -20.17
CA PRO A 425 20.95 20.05 -19.08
C PRO A 425 20.05 20.46 -17.90
N LEU A 426 19.41 19.47 -17.26
CA LEU A 426 18.67 19.66 -16.01
C LEU A 426 19.59 20.31 -14.95
N PRO A 427 19.12 21.32 -14.20
CA PRO A 427 19.90 21.92 -13.12
C PRO A 427 20.11 20.88 -12.02
N ARG A 428 21.37 20.60 -11.65
CA ARG A 428 21.66 19.69 -10.52
C ARG A 428 21.17 20.20 -9.16
N ASP A 429 20.78 21.48 -9.07
CA ASP A 429 20.35 22.14 -7.83
C ASP A 429 18.83 22.04 -7.55
N SER A 430 17.99 21.47 -8.44
CA SER A 430 16.53 21.41 -8.23
C SER A 430 16.04 20.14 -7.50
N GLN A 431 16.83 19.07 -7.48
CA GLN A 431 16.55 17.88 -6.67
C GLN A 431 17.50 17.82 -5.47
N PRO A 432 17.02 17.38 -4.28
CA PRO A 432 17.91 17.15 -3.16
C PRO A 432 18.98 16.14 -3.58
N ARG A 433 20.23 16.40 -3.25
CA ARG A 433 21.27 15.40 -3.50
C ARG A 433 21.15 14.22 -2.54
N VAL A 434 20.72 14.49 -1.31
CA VAL A 434 20.50 13.49 -0.27
C VAL A 434 19.12 13.66 0.38
N SER A 435 18.42 12.55 0.60
CA SER A 435 17.27 12.47 1.50
C SER A 435 17.64 11.67 2.75
N ILE A 436 17.52 12.29 3.91
CA ILE A 436 17.80 11.69 5.22
C ILE A 436 16.48 11.25 5.82
N ILE A 437 16.34 9.95 6.09
CA ILE A 437 15.16 9.33 6.70
C ILE A 437 15.52 8.99 8.15
N ILE A 438 14.77 9.58 9.08
CA ILE A 438 14.89 9.33 10.52
C ILE A 438 13.58 8.71 10.99
N LEU A 439 13.61 7.41 11.25
CA LEU A 439 12.47 6.72 11.86
C LEU A 439 12.55 6.84 13.38
N THR A 440 11.45 7.20 14.03
CA THR A 440 11.39 7.34 15.48
C THR A 440 10.17 6.62 16.07
N TYR A 441 10.39 6.01 17.24
CA TYR A 441 9.36 5.45 18.11
C TYR A 441 9.84 5.65 19.55
N ASN A 442 9.04 6.31 20.39
CA ASN A 442 9.31 6.51 21.81
C ASN A 442 10.76 6.98 22.12
N SER A 443 11.31 7.89 21.30
CA SER A 443 12.73 8.26 21.34
C SER A 443 12.97 9.66 21.93
N MET A 444 12.10 10.17 22.80
CA MET A 444 12.15 11.55 23.29
C MET A 444 13.48 11.90 23.99
N ARG A 445 14.16 10.89 24.55
CA ARG A 445 15.46 11.03 25.22
C ARG A 445 16.61 11.36 24.25
N THR A 446 16.55 10.89 23.01
CA THR A 446 17.67 10.93 22.06
C THR A 446 17.37 11.77 20.82
N ILE A 447 16.13 11.76 20.34
CA ILE A 447 15.71 12.43 19.10
C ILE A 447 16.04 13.94 19.10
N LYS A 448 16.03 14.58 20.28
CA LYS A 448 16.37 16.01 20.43
C LYS A 448 17.79 16.31 19.95
N GLN A 449 18.77 15.50 20.35
CA GLN A 449 20.17 15.69 19.98
C GLN A 449 20.41 15.30 18.52
N CYS A 450 19.76 14.23 18.06
CA CYS A 450 19.77 13.82 16.65
C CYS A 450 19.28 14.96 15.74
N LEU A 451 18.04 15.43 15.92
CA LEU A 451 17.47 16.48 15.08
C LEU A 451 18.28 17.77 15.15
N ALA A 452 18.74 18.19 16.33
CA ALA A 452 19.58 19.38 16.47
C ALA A 452 20.90 19.26 15.68
N SER A 453 21.56 18.10 15.74
CA SER A 453 22.80 17.85 15.01
C SER A 453 22.61 17.79 13.49
N VAL A 454 21.52 17.16 13.03
CA VAL A 454 21.14 17.14 11.60
C VAL A 454 20.82 18.55 11.12
N ALA A 455 20.00 19.31 11.86
CA ALA A 455 19.63 20.68 11.48
C ALA A 455 20.81 21.66 11.42
N ALA A 456 21.89 21.36 12.16
CA ALA A 456 23.11 22.16 12.17
C ALA A 456 24.10 21.79 11.06
N THR A 457 23.94 20.63 10.42
CA THR A 457 24.92 20.07 9.49
C THR A 457 24.37 19.72 8.10
N VAL A 458 23.05 19.64 7.94
CA VAL A 458 22.40 19.38 6.64
C VAL A 458 22.62 20.56 5.69
N ARG A 459 22.86 20.26 4.41
CA ARG A 459 23.12 21.28 3.39
C ARG A 459 21.82 21.95 2.92
N PRO A 460 21.87 23.21 2.47
CA PRO A 460 20.77 23.79 1.71
C PRO A 460 20.46 22.91 0.49
N GLY A 461 19.20 22.49 0.37
CA GLY A 461 18.74 21.63 -0.73
C GLY A 461 18.63 20.15 -0.39
N ASP A 462 19.28 19.62 0.66
CA ASP A 462 19.04 18.24 1.10
C ASP A 462 17.72 18.13 1.88
N GLN A 463 17.07 16.97 1.77
CA GLN A 463 15.77 16.70 2.37
C GLN A 463 15.94 15.93 3.68
N VAL A 464 15.18 16.29 4.72
CA VAL A 464 15.10 15.54 5.97
C VAL A 464 13.66 15.11 6.19
N ILE A 465 13.45 13.81 6.34
CA ILE A 465 12.16 13.17 6.54
C ILE A 465 12.19 12.45 7.88
N VAL A 466 11.30 12.85 8.78
CA VAL A 466 11.14 12.22 10.09
C VAL A 466 9.85 11.43 10.10
N VAL A 467 9.93 10.13 10.36
CA VAL A 467 8.77 9.23 10.41
C VAL A 467 8.52 8.83 11.86
N ASP A 468 7.36 9.15 12.40
CA ASP A 468 6.93 8.77 13.75
C ASP A 468 6.03 7.53 13.71
N ASN A 469 6.48 6.45 14.33
CA ASN A 469 5.78 5.16 14.44
C ASN A 469 4.76 5.13 15.58
N GLN A 470 3.93 6.17 15.72
CA GLN A 470 2.92 6.28 16.78
C GLN A 470 3.55 6.36 18.19
N SER A 471 4.51 7.27 18.39
CA SER A 471 5.11 7.46 19.72
C SER A 471 4.08 7.97 20.75
N THR A 472 4.24 7.53 22.00
CA THR A 472 3.37 7.87 23.14
C THR A 472 4.12 8.57 24.29
N ASP A 473 5.44 8.74 24.16
CA ASP A 473 6.34 9.32 25.18
C ASP A 473 6.54 10.85 25.07
N GLY A 474 5.71 11.54 24.27
CA GLY A 474 5.84 12.97 23.97
C GLY A 474 6.76 13.29 22.79
N THR A 475 7.36 12.30 22.13
CA THR A 475 8.11 12.50 20.87
C THR A 475 7.24 13.17 19.81
N ARG A 476 6.00 12.69 19.63
CA ARG A 476 5.07 13.20 18.61
C ARG A 476 4.76 14.70 18.80
N GLU A 477 4.54 15.14 20.03
CA GLU A 477 4.33 16.56 20.36
C GLU A 477 5.58 17.40 20.06
N TYR A 478 6.76 16.88 20.38
CA TYR A 478 8.03 17.55 20.10
C TYR A 478 8.29 17.71 18.59
N LEU A 479 7.96 16.70 17.79
CA LEU A 479 8.13 16.76 16.33
C LEU A 479 7.32 17.90 15.68
N LYS A 480 6.18 18.31 16.25
CA LYS A 480 5.39 19.43 15.71
C LYS A 480 6.19 20.74 15.61
N SER A 481 7.17 20.97 16.48
CA SER A 481 8.02 22.17 16.41
C SER A 481 9.04 22.15 15.27
N TRP A 482 9.16 21.04 14.54
CA TRP A 482 10.10 20.87 13.44
C TRP A 482 9.43 20.86 12.05
N ALA A 483 8.10 20.93 11.99
CA ALA A 483 7.34 20.81 10.74
C ALA A 483 7.63 21.92 9.71
N ASP A 484 8.10 23.10 10.16
CA ASP A 484 8.51 24.18 9.26
C ASP A 484 9.90 23.94 8.63
N LYS A 485 10.69 23.02 9.19
CA LYS A 485 12.07 22.75 8.77
C LYS A 485 12.24 21.39 8.11
N PHE A 486 11.50 20.37 8.55
CA PHE A 486 11.61 18.99 8.09
C PHE A 486 10.26 18.45 7.66
N ASP A 487 10.29 17.49 6.74
CA ASP A 487 9.11 16.72 6.35
C ASP A 487 8.79 15.71 7.46
N ILE A 488 7.57 15.70 7.99
CA ILE A 488 7.18 14.82 9.11
C ILE A 488 6.00 13.94 8.73
N ILE A 489 6.16 12.64 8.90
CA ILE A 489 5.14 11.62 8.65
C ILE A 489 4.73 11.01 9.99
N TYR A 490 3.43 10.96 10.26
CA TYR A 490 2.87 10.36 11.47
C TYR A 490 2.14 9.07 11.12
N ASN A 491 2.72 7.91 11.42
CA ASN A 491 2.05 6.63 11.25
C ASN A 491 0.90 6.45 12.24
N ALA A 492 -0.14 5.76 11.81
CA ALA A 492 -1.32 5.47 12.63
C ALA A 492 -1.07 4.35 13.64
N LYS A 493 -0.12 3.45 13.35
CA LYS A 493 0.36 2.37 14.21
C LYS A 493 1.88 2.27 14.15
N ASN A 494 2.48 1.60 15.12
CA ASN A 494 3.87 1.16 14.99
C ASN A 494 3.96 0.03 13.95
N VAL A 495 4.61 0.32 12.83
CA VAL A 495 4.78 -0.61 11.70
C VAL A 495 6.14 -1.32 11.71
N GLY A 496 6.95 -1.11 12.75
CA GLY A 496 8.31 -1.63 12.82
C GLY A 496 9.33 -0.77 12.07
N PHE A 497 10.60 -1.18 12.17
CA PHE A 497 11.73 -0.40 11.65
C PHE A 497 11.75 -0.36 10.12
N SER A 498 11.77 -1.54 9.48
CA SER A 498 11.89 -1.67 8.03
C SER A 498 10.76 -0.95 7.28
N GLN A 499 9.50 -1.22 7.66
CA GLN A 499 8.35 -0.59 7.02
C GLN A 499 8.31 0.93 7.30
N GLY A 500 8.67 1.36 8.50
CA GLY A 500 8.73 2.79 8.85
C GLY A 500 9.74 3.57 8.01
N CYS A 501 10.94 3.01 7.80
CA CYS A 501 11.94 3.58 6.89
C CYS A 501 11.44 3.59 5.43
N ASN A 502 10.79 2.52 4.97
CA ASN A 502 10.23 2.44 3.63
C ASN A 502 9.12 3.48 3.40
N VAL A 503 8.31 3.80 4.42
CA VAL A 503 7.34 4.91 4.38
C VAL A 503 8.05 6.23 4.16
N GLY A 504 9.15 6.49 4.88
CA GLY A 504 9.99 7.67 4.66
C GLY A 504 10.56 7.72 3.24
N TYR A 505 11.00 6.59 2.71
CA TYR A 505 11.54 6.48 1.36
C TYR A 505 10.54 6.86 0.27
N GLN A 506 9.24 6.61 0.47
CA GLN A 506 8.21 7.04 -0.50
C GLN A 506 8.15 8.56 -0.68
N MET A 507 8.60 9.33 0.31
CA MET A 507 8.67 10.80 0.26
C MET A 507 10.06 11.31 -0.12
N ALA A 508 11.09 10.46 -0.04
CA ALA A 508 12.46 10.81 -0.36
C ALA A 508 12.59 11.15 -1.85
N ARG A 509 13.34 12.19 -2.16
CA ARG A 509 13.62 12.66 -3.52
C ARG A 509 15.09 12.59 -3.91
N GLY A 510 15.97 12.31 -2.96
CA GLY A 510 17.41 12.39 -3.17
C GLY A 510 17.99 11.27 -4.02
N ASP A 511 19.05 11.57 -4.76
CA ASP A 511 19.88 10.59 -5.48
C ASP A 511 20.51 9.57 -4.51
N TYR A 512 20.76 10.02 -3.29
CA TYR A 512 21.26 9.21 -2.19
C TYR A 512 20.29 9.27 -1.02
N ILE A 513 20.04 8.11 -0.42
CA ILE A 513 19.15 7.93 0.71
C ILE A 513 20.00 7.61 1.92
N VAL A 514 19.82 8.35 3.00
CA VAL A 514 20.42 8.05 4.29
C VAL A 514 19.34 7.50 5.22
N LEU A 515 19.55 6.31 5.75
CA LEU A 515 18.82 5.80 6.91
C LEU A 515 19.62 6.19 8.15
N LEU A 516 19.02 6.99 9.05
CA LEU A 516 19.68 7.50 10.25
C LEU A 516 18.84 7.21 11.48
N ASN A 517 19.41 6.51 12.45
CA ASN A 517 18.72 6.20 13.69
C ASN A 517 18.51 7.45 14.56
N PRO A 518 17.40 7.52 15.34
CA PRO A 518 17.04 8.68 16.13
C PRO A 518 17.94 8.87 17.38
N ASP A 519 18.79 7.90 17.68
CA ASP A 519 19.77 7.89 18.77
C ASP A 519 21.21 8.11 18.31
N THR A 520 21.37 8.85 17.22
CA THR A 520 22.66 9.27 16.68
C THR A 520 22.90 10.77 16.84
N ILE A 521 24.17 11.18 16.85
CA ILE A 521 24.60 12.57 16.73
C ILE A 521 25.58 12.65 15.56
N VAL A 522 25.22 13.43 14.54
CA VAL A 522 26.05 13.61 13.35
C VAL A 522 26.98 14.82 13.51
N THR A 523 28.15 14.78 12.88
CA THR A 523 29.18 15.83 12.99
C THR A 523 29.38 16.59 11.69
N PRO A 524 29.90 17.83 11.69
CA PRO A 524 30.10 18.61 10.46
C PRO A 524 30.85 17.83 9.37
N GLY A 525 30.37 17.93 8.12
CA GLY A 525 30.98 17.26 6.96
C GLY A 525 30.62 15.79 6.78
N TRP A 526 29.81 15.18 7.65
CA TRP A 526 29.49 13.75 7.59
C TRP A 526 28.80 13.32 6.28
N LEU A 527 27.84 14.10 5.78
CA LEU A 527 27.14 13.81 4.52
C LEU A 527 28.08 13.82 3.32
N ASP A 528 28.92 14.85 3.21
CA ASP A 528 29.89 14.97 2.12
C ASP A 528 30.95 13.89 2.21
N GLY A 529 31.36 13.53 3.43
CA GLY A 529 32.27 12.42 3.68
C GLY A 529 31.71 11.09 3.19
N LEU A 530 30.45 10.76 3.50
CA LEU A 530 29.81 9.54 3.00
C LEU A 530 29.67 9.55 1.47
N LEU A 531 29.22 10.67 0.90
CA LEU A 531 29.06 10.85 -0.54
C LEU A 531 30.39 10.67 -1.30
N HIS A 532 31.51 11.10 -0.72
CA HIS A 532 32.82 11.01 -1.35
C HIS A 532 33.25 9.57 -1.67
N HIS A 533 32.73 8.59 -0.93
CA HIS A 533 33.09 7.18 -1.12
C HIS A 533 32.35 6.50 -2.27
N PHE A 534 31.29 7.10 -2.84
CA PHE A 534 30.62 6.60 -4.03
C PHE A 534 31.39 6.95 -5.31
N THR A 535 32.56 6.35 -5.47
CA THR A 535 33.48 6.60 -6.60
C THR A 535 33.20 5.73 -7.83
N ARG A 536 32.40 4.67 -7.67
CA ARG A 536 32.08 3.67 -8.71
C ARG A 536 30.62 3.21 -8.57
N GLY A 537 30.04 2.72 -9.67
CA GLY A 537 28.65 2.24 -9.72
C GLY A 537 28.39 0.90 -9.01
N GLU A 538 29.45 0.17 -8.62
CA GLU A 538 29.35 -1.12 -7.92
C GLU A 538 29.18 -0.95 -6.40
N ILE A 539 29.20 0.27 -5.87
CA ILE A 539 29.08 0.52 -4.42
C ILE A 539 27.60 0.63 -4.05
N GLY A 540 27.10 -0.36 -3.33
CA GLY A 540 25.69 -0.47 -2.95
C GLY A 540 25.31 0.34 -1.72
N ALA A 541 26.23 0.44 -0.75
CA ALA A 541 26.00 1.20 0.48
C ALA A 541 27.32 1.64 1.15
N VAL A 542 27.25 2.75 1.88
CA VAL A 542 28.36 3.28 2.69
C VAL A 542 27.85 3.59 4.11
N GLY A 543 28.57 3.12 5.13
CA GLY A 543 28.32 3.46 6.53
C GLY A 543 29.53 4.13 7.20
N PRO A 544 29.33 5.03 8.17
CA PRO A 544 30.41 5.67 8.91
C PRO A 544 30.97 4.75 10.00
N VAL A 545 32.08 5.17 10.62
CA VAL A 545 32.53 4.60 11.89
C VAL A 545 31.80 5.21 13.09
N SER A 546 31.69 4.46 14.18
CA SER A 546 31.00 4.89 15.41
C SER A 546 31.64 4.35 16.69
N ASN A 547 31.29 4.95 17.82
CA ASN A 547 31.69 4.55 19.19
C ASN A 547 30.99 3.28 19.68
N TYR A 548 29.77 3.01 19.21
CA TYR A 548 28.95 1.89 19.67
C TYR A 548 28.42 1.09 18.48
N VAL A 549 29.27 0.21 17.94
CA VAL A 549 28.96 -0.61 16.76
C VAL A 549 29.89 -1.82 16.69
N LEU A 550 29.45 -2.87 15.99
CA LEU A 550 30.23 -4.08 15.74
C LEU A 550 31.09 -3.99 14.46
N ALA A 551 31.89 -5.03 14.24
CA ALA A 551 32.61 -5.29 12.98
C ALA A 551 33.57 -4.16 12.58
N LYS A 552 33.70 -3.92 11.27
CA LYS A 552 34.64 -2.95 10.68
C LYS A 552 34.23 -1.49 10.92
N GLN A 553 33.05 -1.20 11.49
CA GLN A 553 32.61 0.19 11.76
C GLN A 553 33.08 0.73 13.12
N GLN A 554 33.73 -0.07 13.95
CA GLN A 554 34.21 0.39 15.26
C GLN A 554 35.38 1.38 15.08
N PHE A 555 35.21 2.65 15.50
CA PHE A 555 36.20 3.71 15.20
C PHE A 555 37.58 3.44 15.83
N SER A 556 37.62 2.76 16.97
CA SER A 556 38.86 2.40 17.68
C SER A 556 39.78 1.47 16.88
N ARG A 557 39.31 0.90 15.75
CA ARG A 557 40.15 0.17 14.78
C ARG A 557 41.02 1.08 13.92
N TYR A 558 40.66 2.37 13.81
CA TYR A 558 41.30 3.33 12.91
C TYR A 558 41.90 4.54 13.63
N LEU A 559 41.64 4.66 14.94
CA LEU A 559 42.20 5.67 15.83
C LEU A 559 42.48 5.05 17.19
N ASP A 560 43.73 5.12 17.66
CA ASP A 560 44.06 4.73 19.03
C ASP A 560 43.56 5.84 19.97
N GLU A 561 42.76 5.50 20.98
CA GLU A 561 42.20 6.48 21.92
C GLU A 561 43.29 7.22 22.71
N SER A 562 44.50 6.66 22.83
CA SER A 562 45.64 7.35 23.44
C SER A 562 46.14 8.54 22.62
N GLU A 563 45.75 8.65 21.34
CA GLU A 563 46.03 9.81 20.48
C GLU A 563 45.10 11.00 20.78
N LEU A 564 44.08 10.83 21.63
CA LEU A 564 43.18 11.89 22.09
C LEU A 564 43.76 12.57 23.33
N SER A 565 44.13 13.85 23.21
CA SER A 565 44.65 14.61 24.35
C SER A 565 43.51 15.20 25.20
N GLY A 566 43.32 14.67 26.41
CA GLY A 566 42.35 15.21 27.39
C GLY A 566 40.89 14.94 27.04
N GLN A 567 39.97 15.72 27.61
CA GLN A 567 38.54 15.59 27.32
C GLN A 567 38.23 16.25 25.96
N VAL A 568 38.03 15.43 24.93
CA VAL A 568 37.76 15.87 23.55
C VAL A 568 36.25 15.88 23.29
N ASP A 569 35.73 16.97 22.71
CA ASP A 569 34.32 17.04 22.30
C ASP A 569 34.05 16.24 21.00
N LEU A 570 32.78 15.94 20.70
CA LEU A 570 32.43 15.13 19.52
C LEU A 570 32.93 15.75 18.20
N PRO A 571 32.80 17.08 17.95
CA PRO A 571 33.37 17.69 16.75
C PRO A 571 34.89 17.56 16.63
N ALA A 572 35.64 17.67 17.73
CA ALA A 572 37.09 17.51 17.72
C ALA A 572 37.51 16.05 17.50
N LEU A 573 36.78 15.09 18.08
CA LEU A 573 36.99 13.67 17.80
C LEU A 573 36.77 13.38 16.31
N ALA A 574 35.65 13.84 15.74
CA ALA A 574 35.34 13.64 14.32
C ALA A 574 36.41 14.26 13.40
N ARG A 575 36.89 15.48 13.69
CA ARG A 575 37.99 16.10 12.94
C ARG A 575 39.28 15.29 13.00
N THR A 576 39.58 14.70 14.16
CA THR A 576 40.78 13.86 14.35
C THR A 576 40.69 12.57 13.53
N ILE A 577 39.53 11.90 13.58
CA ILE A 577 39.24 10.71 12.78
C ILE A 577 39.36 11.03 11.29
N GLN A 578 38.73 12.12 10.85
CA GLN A 578 38.75 12.57 9.46
C GLN A 578 40.17 12.89 8.98
N ALA A 579 40.95 13.64 9.77
CA ALA A 579 42.32 14.02 9.40
C ALA A 579 43.24 12.79 9.26
N LYS A 580 43.06 11.77 10.12
CA LYS A 580 43.88 10.56 10.10
C LYS A 580 43.52 9.61 8.96
N ASN A 581 42.25 9.55 8.59
CA ASN A 581 41.73 8.57 7.65
C ASN A 581 41.25 9.16 6.32
N GLN A 582 41.53 10.43 6.04
CA GLN A 582 40.97 11.19 4.92
C GLN A 582 40.89 10.40 3.61
N GLY A 583 39.67 10.25 3.08
CA GLY A 583 39.39 9.56 1.82
C GLY A 583 39.54 8.04 1.86
N ARG A 584 39.83 7.45 3.03
CA ARG A 584 39.98 5.99 3.18
C ARG A 584 38.64 5.33 3.52
N SER A 585 38.38 4.23 2.84
CA SER A 585 37.30 3.32 3.17
C SER A 585 37.80 1.87 3.18
N VAL A 586 37.05 1.00 3.83
CA VAL A 586 37.31 -0.45 3.83
C VAL A 586 36.07 -1.21 3.40
N GLU A 587 36.25 -2.21 2.55
CA GLU A 587 35.18 -3.11 2.15
C GLU A 587 34.75 -4.02 3.31
N THR A 588 33.45 -4.26 3.42
CA THR A 588 32.85 -5.04 4.51
C THR A 588 31.73 -5.94 4.02
N GLU A 589 31.51 -7.00 4.78
CA GLU A 589 30.45 -7.99 4.60
C GLU A 589 29.15 -7.56 5.31
N LEU A 590 29.27 -6.64 6.26
CA LEU A 590 28.18 -6.12 7.06
C LEU A 590 28.35 -4.62 7.29
N LEU A 591 27.29 -3.86 7.03
CA LEU A 591 27.09 -2.51 7.55
C LEU A 591 25.94 -2.51 8.55
N VAL A 592 26.21 -2.13 9.79
CA VAL A 592 25.24 -2.01 10.87
C VAL A 592 24.38 -0.76 10.66
N GLY A 593 23.06 -0.94 10.81
CA GLY A 593 22.01 -0.01 10.35
C GLY A 593 21.84 1.32 11.08
N PHE A 594 22.78 1.79 11.92
CA PHE A 594 22.59 3.04 12.67
C PHE A 594 22.70 4.31 11.80
N CYS A 595 23.49 4.23 10.73
CA CYS A 595 23.64 5.27 9.71
C CYS A 595 24.11 4.60 8.41
N LEU A 596 23.28 4.56 7.38
CA LEU A 596 23.61 3.96 6.08
C LEU A 596 23.22 4.92 4.96
N MET A 597 24.15 5.19 4.04
CA MET A 597 23.85 5.88 2.78
C MET A 597 23.79 4.87 1.64
N LEU A 598 22.76 4.95 0.80
CA LEU A 598 22.56 4.10 -0.37
C LEU A 598 22.18 4.95 -1.60
N PRO A 599 22.65 4.62 -2.80
CA PRO A 599 22.14 5.25 -4.02
C PRO A 599 20.69 4.83 -4.27
N ARG A 600 19.84 5.78 -4.67
CA ARG A 600 18.44 5.51 -5.06
C ARG A 600 18.35 4.43 -6.13
N GLN A 601 19.20 4.48 -7.15
CA GLN A 601 19.20 3.50 -8.24
C GLN A 601 19.41 2.07 -7.71
N VAL A 602 20.26 1.89 -6.70
CA VAL A 602 20.49 0.58 -6.06
C VAL A 602 19.23 0.14 -5.31
N ILE A 603 18.56 1.06 -4.59
CA ILE A 603 17.30 0.77 -3.91
C ILE A 603 16.20 0.38 -4.90
N GLU A 604 16.09 1.07 -6.03
CA GLU A 604 15.10 0.77 -7.07
C GLU A 604 15.34 -0.59 -7.74
N GLN A 605 16.59 -1.02 -7.83
CA GLN A 605 16.97 -2.31 -8.39
C GLN A 605 16.84 -3.48 -7.39
N VAL A 606 17.28 -3.29 -6.15
CA VAL A 606 17.44 -4.36 -5.14
C VAL A 606 16.31 -4.37 -4.11
N GLY A 607 15.65 -3.23 -3.89
CA GLY A 607 14.72 -2.97 -2.78
C GLY A 607 15.44 -2.42 -1.54
N LEU A 608 14.72 -1.67 -0.69
CA LEU A 608 15.24 -1.07 0.55
C LEU A 608 15.26 -2.08 1.71
N LEU A 609 14.44 -1.92 2.75
CA LEU A 609 14.39 -2.83 3.89
C LEU A 609 13.25 -3.83 3.76
N ASP A 610 13.47 -5.07 4.20
CA ASP A 610 12.45 -6.12 4.19
C ASP A 610 11.41 -5.89 5.30
N GLU A 611 10.18 -5.58 4.91
CA GLU A 611 9.06 -5.30 5.81
C GLU A 611 8.62 -6.51 6.65
N THR A 612 9.08 -7.73 6.32
CA THR A 612 8.85 -8.91 7.18
C THR A 612 9.75 -8.93 8.41
N LEU A 613 10.80 -8.11 8.44
CA LEU A 613 11.70 -7.92 9.59
C LEU A 613 11.25 -6.69 10.37
N PHE A 614 10.44 -6.91 11.41
CA PHE A 614 9.83 -5.83 12.18
C PHE A 614 10.86 -5.07 13.02
N LEU A 615 11.79 -5.79 13.68
CA LEU A 615 12.83 -5.23 14.53
C LEU A 615 14.10 -6.09 14.48
N GLY A 616 15.22 -5.49 14.07
CA GLY A 616 16.51 -6.17 13.96
C GLY A 616 16.61 -7.07 12.73
N CYS A 617 17.83 -7.54 12.45
CA CYS A 617 18.20 -8.31 11.25
C CYS A 617 18.03 -7.57 9.91
N ASP A 618 17.46 -6.37 9.90
CA ASP A 618 17.24 -5.56 8.71
C ASP A 618 18.57 -5.19 8.02
N ASP A 619 19.59 -4.86 8.81
CA ASP A 619 20.94 -4.56 8.34
C ASP A 619 21.71 -5.80 7.86
N LEU A 620 21.56 -6.94 8.56
CA LEU A 620 22.07 -8.24 8.16
C LEU A 620 21.51 -8.68 6.81
N GLU A 621 20.19 -8.57 6.65
CA GLU A 621 19.45 -8.95 5.44
C GLU A 621 19.83 -8.05 4.26
N LEU A 622 19.82 -6.72 4.46
CA LEU A 622 20.18 -5.77 3.41
C LEU A 622 21.64 -5.93 2.98
N SER A 623 22.58 -6.08 3.92
CA SER A 623 24.00 -6.28 3.62
C SER A 623 24.27 -7.60 2.88
N TRP A 624 23.54 -8.66 3.23
CA TRP A 624 23.59 -9.92 2.49
C TRP A 624 23.01 -9.75 1.08
N ARG A 625 21.79 -9.22 0.97
CA ARG A 625 21.07 -9.07 -0.30
C ARG A 625 21.81 -8.18 -1.31
N LEU A 626 22.41 -7.07 -0.87
CA LEU A 626 23.23 -6.21 -1.74
C LEU A 626 24.43 -6.95 -2.33
N ARG A 627 25.15 -7.74 -1.51
CA ARG A 627 26.33 -8.48 -1.97
C ARG A 627 25.98 -9.65 -2.89
N GLU A 628 24.87 -10.35 -2.64
CA GLU A 628 24.37 -11.37 -3.58
C GLU A 628 24.02 -10.79 -4.96
N GLN A 629 23.73 -9.48 -5.03
CA GLN A 629 23.52 -8.75 -6.29
C GLN A 629 24.82 -8.16 -6.87
N GLY A 630 25.97 -8.46 -6.27
CA GLY A 630 27.29 -8.03 -6.74
C GLY A 630 27.73 -6.65 -6.27
N TYR A 631 27.00 -6.01 -5.36
CA TYR A 631 27.39 -4.70 -4.83
C TYR A 631 28.40 -4.80 -3.69
N GLN A 632 29.33 -3.85 -3.65
CA GLN A 632 30.27 -3.66 -2.55
C GLN A 632 29.66 -2.81 -1.44
N LEU A 633 30.02 -3.11 -0.19
CA LEU A 633 29.66 -2.32 0.98
C LEU A 633 30.94 -1.71 1.56
N LEU A 634 30.92 -0.41 1.85
CA LEU A 634 32.10 0.30 2.34
C LEU A 634 31.86 0.93 3.71
N VAL A 635 32.86 0.81 4.59
CA VAL A 635 32.96 1.62 5.80
C VAL A 635 33.80 2.87 5.48
N ALA A 636 33.21 4.04 5.61
CA ALA A 636 33.90 5.32 5.51
C ALA A 636 34.69 5.58 6.81
N THR A 637 36.00 5.28 6.79
CA THR A 637 36.83 5.31 8.00
C THR A 637 37.19 6.73 8.47
N ASP A 638 36.94 7.73 7.62
CA ASP A 638 37.10 9.16 7.88
C ASP A 638 35.82 9.87 8.31
N VAL A 639 34.69 9.17 8.37
CA VAL A 639 33.41 9.75 8.81
C VAL A 639 33.01 9.15 10.14
N PHE A 640 32.80 10.02 11.14
CA PHE A 640 32.36 9.62 12.46
C PHE A 640 30.91 10.06 12.71
N VAL A 641 30.10 9.13 13.21
CA VAL A 641 28.76 9.43 13.74
C VAL A 641 28.66 8.81 15.12
N TYR A 642 28.32 9.63 16.11
CA TYR A 642 28.16 9.15 17.49
C TYR A 642 26.82 8.42 17.63
N HIS A 643 26.81 7.30 18.34
CA HIS A 643 25.64 6.47 18.57
C HIS A 643 25.47 6.23 20.08
N HIS A 644 24.30 6.55 20.62
CA HIS A 644 24.00 6.37 22.04
C HIS A 644 23.84 4.89 22.44
N GLY A 645 23.51 4.01 21.49
CA GLY A 645 23.49 2.56 21.67
C GLY A 645 22.20 2.03 22.28
N HIS A 646 21.30 1.52 21.43
CA HIS A 646 20.03 0.83 21.78
C HIS A 646 19.15 1.54 22.82
N VAL A 647 19.25 2.87 22.96
CA VAL A 647 18.47 3.63 23.96
C VAL A 647 17.01 3.76 23.52
N SER A 648 16.73 3.80 22.21
CA SER A 648 15.39 4.00 21.65
C SER A 648 14.40 2.86 21.91
N PHE A 649 14.85 1.66 22.25
CA PHE A 649 13.96 0.51 22.55
C PHE A 649 13.97 0.11 24.03
N ALA A 650 14.80 0.75 24.85
CA ALA A 650 14.89 0.47 26.29
C ALA A 650 13.63 0.90 27.08
N THR A 651 12.68 1.58 26.42
CA THR A 651 11.39 2.00 26.99
C THR A 651 10.31 0.92 26.87
N GLU A 652 10.51 -0.11 26.04
CA GLU A 652 9.54 -1.18 25.83
C GLU A 652 9.77 -2.37 26.78
N PRO A 653 8.73 -3.17 27.09
CA PRO A 653 8.89 -4.40 27.86
C PRO A 653 9.90 -5.34 27.19
N SER A 654 10.83 -5.87 27.99
CA SER A 654 11.91 -6.73 27.48
C SER A 654 11.40 -7.96 26.71
N GLU A 655 10.25 -8.49 27.12
CA GLU A 655 9.58 -9.64 26.52
C GLU A 655 9.09 -9.33 25.10
N LEU A 656 8.52 -8.13 24.89
CA LEU A 656 8.08 -7.69 23.57
C LEU A 656 9.27 -7.48 22.65
N VAL A 657 10.32 -6.79 23.11
CA VAL A 657 11.54 -6.56 22.32
C VAL A 657 12.18 -7.89 21.93
N ASN A 658 12.31 -8.82 22.88
CA ASN A 658 12.84 -10.16 22.62
C ASN A 658 11.99 -10.88 21.58
N TYR A 659 10.66 -10.87 21.71
CA TYR A 659 9.77 -11.50 20.75
C TYR A 659 9.93 -10.94 19.33
N LEU A 660 9.95 -9.61 19.18
CA LEU A 660 10.10 -8.96 17.87
C LEU A 660 11.46 -9.31 17.23
N GLN A 661 12.53 -9.35 18.02
CA GLN A 661 13.86 -9.75 17.55
C GLN A 661 13.93 -11.24 17.18
N HIS A 662 13.35 -12.12 18.01
CA HIS A 662 13.25 -13.54 17.71
C HIS A 662 12.46 -13.76 16.42
N HIS A 663 11.33 -13.08 16.25
CA HIS A 663 10.55 -13.14 15.02
C HIS A 663 11.39 -12.77 13.79
N SER A 664 12.07 -11.62 13.79
CA SER A 664 12.96 -11.21 12.70
C SER A 664 14.10 -12.22 12.46
N ASN A 665 14.69 -12.79 13.53
CA ASN A 665 15.72 -13.84 13.41
C ASN A 665 15.18 -15.08 12.69
N TYR A 666 13.99 -15.55 13.07
CA TYR A 666 13.32 -16.70 12.45
C TYR A 666 13.00 -16.42 10.98
N MET A 667 12.55 -15.20 10.65
CA MET A 667 12.24 -14.81 9.28
C MET A 667 13.49 -14.70 8.40
N LEU A 668 14.59 -14.11 8.91
CA LEU A 668 15.86 -14.06 8.19
C LEU A 668 16.43 -15.47 8.00
N ALA A 669 16.41 -16.32 9.05
CA ALA A 669 16.87 -17.71 8.94
C ALA A 669 16.08 -18.51 7.89
N HIS A 670 14.76 -18.35 7.88
CA HIS A 670 13.87 -18.92 6.86
C HIS A 670 14.27 -18.47 5.45
N LYS A 671 14.48 -17.17 5.26
CA LYS A 671 14.87 -16.61 3.96
C LYS A 671 16.21 -17.16 3.48
N LEU A 672 17.21 -17.18 4.35
CA LEU A 672 18.54 -17.70 4.01
C LEU A 672 18.48 -19.20 3.67
N ALA A 673 17.80 -19.99 4.49
CA ALA A 673 17.64 -21.43 4.23
C ALA A 673 16.93 -21.71 2.90
N LYS A 674 15.91 -20.91 2.57
CA LYS A 674 15.21 -21.00 1.28
C LYS A 674 16.12 -20.62 0.10
N TYR A 675 16.93 -19.58 0.24
CA TYR A 675 17.83 -19.11 -0.80
C TYR A 675 18.94 -20.12 -1.13
N TYR A 676 19.59 -20.67 -0.09
CA TYR A 676 20.70 -21.61 -0.25
C TYR A 676 20.27 -23.05 -0.54
N ALA A 677 18.98 -23.38 -0.43
CA ALA A 677 18.50 -24.73 -0.69
C ALA A 677 18.88 -25.21 -2.12
N PRO A 678 19.38 -26.45 -2.28
CA PRO A 678 19.43 -27.53 -1.29
C PRO A 678 20.71 -27.56 -0.43
N GLN A 679 21.65 -26.63 -0.60
CA GLN A 679 22.85 -26.55 0.22
C GLN A 679 22.52 -26.02 1.63
N PRO A 680 23.32 -26.38 2.66
CA PRO A 680 23.16 -25.76 3.97
C PRO A 680 23.51 -24.28 3.91
N THR A 681 22.76 -23.45 4.64
CA THR A 681 23.08 -22.03 4.83
C THR A 681 24.52 -21.89 5.37
N PRO A 682 25.35 -21.00 4.78
CA PRO A 682 26.68 -20.73 5.30
C PRO A 682 26.65 -20.25 6.76
N ASP A 683 27.75 -20.47 7.48
CA ASP A 683 27.88 -19.99 8.86
C ASP A 683 27.73 -18.45 8.91
N PRO A 684 27.02 -17.89 9.90
CA PRO A 684 26.89 -16.44 10.07
C PRO A 684 28.21 -15.66 10.02
N ALA A 685 29.30 -16.21 10.57
CA ALA A 685 30.61 -15.56 10.52
C ALA A 685 31.19 -15.50 9.09
N VAL A 686 30.83 -16.46 8.24
CA VAL A 686 31.18 -16.44 6.80
C VAL A 686 30.30 -15.45 6.06
N LEU A 687 29.00 -15.43 6.34
CA LEU A 687 28.08 -14.48 5.69
C LEU A 687 28.49 -13.04 5.98
N TRP A 688 28.69 -12.67 7.25
CA TRP A 688 28.85 -11.28 7.65
C TRP A 688 30.27 -10.89 8.09
N GLY A 689 31.25 -11.80 7.96
CA GLY A 689 32.65 -11.52 8.29
C GLY A 689 32.91 -11.27 9.78
N VAL A 690 31.91 -11.47 10.64
CA VAL A 690 31.97 -11.25 12.08
C VAL A 690 31.07 -12.25 12.81
N LYS A 691 31.50 -12.67 14.01
CA LYS A 691 30.66 -13.48 14.89
C LYS A 691 29.58 -12.61 15.53
N ILE A 692 28.33 -12.80 15.12
CA ILE A 692 27.15 -12.09 15.62
C ILE A 692 26.25 -13.03 16.42
N ASP A 693 25.40 -12.49 17.30
CA ASP A 693 24.41 -13.25 18.06
C ASP A 693 23.15 -13.58 17.24
N PHE A 694 23.33 -13.92 15.96
CA PHE A 694 22.26 -14.47 15.12
C PHE A 694 22.20 -15.98 15.33
N LYS A 695 21.15 -16.46 16.00
CA LYS A 695 20.94 -17.88 16.27
C LYS A 695 19.79 -18.39 15.41
N PRO A 696 20.05 -19.10 14.30
CA PRO A 696 18.98 -19.72 13.54
C PRO A 696 18.25 -20.76 14.41
N PRO A 697 16.99 -21.09 14.09
CA PRO A 697 16.22 -22.08 14.82
C PRO A 697 16.93 -23.43 14.80
N ARG A 698 17.24 -23.98 15.97
CA ARG A 698 17.89 -25.30 16.11
C ARG A 698 16.98 -26.37 16.70
N ALA A 699 15.88 -25.96 17.33
CA ALA A 699 14.90 -26.87 17.89
C ALA A 699 14.29 -27.72 16.78
N LEU A 700 14.29 -29.03 16.97
CA LEU A 700 13.62 -29.96 16.07
C LEU A 700 12.11 -29.89 16.36
N THR A 701 11.29 -29.75 15.33
CA THR A 701 9.83 -29.91 15.44
C THR A 701 9.39 -31.26 14.91
N SER A 702 8.70 -32.06 15.72
CA SER A 702 8.04 -33.30 15.28
C SER A 702 6.64 -32.97 14.76
N ILE A 703 6.45 -32.99 13.45
CA ILE A 703 5.15 -32.77 12.81
C ILE A 703 4.41 -34.10 12.74
N ILE A 704 3.29 -34.20 13.46
CA ILE A 704 2.51 -35.41 13.67
C ILE A 704 1.20 -35.30 12.90
N ILE A 705 1.01 -36.20 11.92
CA ILE A 705 -0.13 -36.17 11.00
C ILE A 705 -0.93 -37.48 11.11
N PRO A 706 -2.06 -37.50 11.83
CA PRO A 706 -3.00 -38.61 11.76
C PRO A 706 -3.77 -38.58 10.44
N CYS A 707 -3.73 -39.70 9.71
CA CYS A 707 -4.34 -39.83 8.39
C CYS A 707 -5.36 -40.98 8.38
N PHE A 708 -6.55 -40.69 7.87
CA PHE A 708 -7.57 -41.69 7.57
C PHE A 708 -8.21 -41.35 6.22
N ASN A 709 -7.90 -42.16 5.20
CA ASN A 709 -8.29 -41.96 3.80
C ASN A 709 -7.87 -40.59 3.21
N ARG A 710 -8.45 -40.23 2.05
CA ARG A 710 -8.25 -38.94 1.36
C ARG A 710 -6.79 -38.72 0.94
N LEU A 711 -6.20 -39.74 0.31
CA LEU A 711 -4.83 -39.69 -0.19
C LEU A 711 -4.48 -38.39 -0.95
N GLN A 712 -5.38 -37.86 -1.78
CA GLN A 712 -5.09 -36.65 -2.56
C GLN A 712 -4.88 -35.41 -1.68
N LEU A 713 -5.70 -35.23 -0.63
CA LEU A 713 -5.50 -34.14 0.33
C LEU A 713 -4.23 -34.36 1.15
N THR A 714 -3.98 -35.60 1.55
CA THR A 714 -2.75 -35.98 2.27
C THR A 714 -1.49 -35.65 1.46
N LYS A 715 -1.52 -35.89 0.14
CA LYS A 715 -0.43 -35.50 -0.79
C LYS A 715 -0.25 -33.98 -0.83
N LEU A 716 -1.33 -33.20 -0.92
CA LEU A 716 -1.27 -31.74 -0.89
C LEU A 716 -0.66 -31.23 0.43
N CYS A 717 -1.12 -31.76 1.56
CA CYS A 717 -0.60 -31.42 2.89
C CYS A 717 0.91 -31.68 2.98
N ILE A 718 1.35 -32.91 2.72
CA ILE A 718 2.77 -33.28 2.81
C ILE A 718 3.63 -32.48 1.84
N ASN A 719 3.18 -32.30 0.59
CA ASN A 719 3.93 -31.51 -0.40
C ASN A 719 4.07 -30.04 0.04
N SER A 720 3.01 -29.45 0.62
CA SER A 720 3.09 -28.07 1.13
C SER A 720 4.08 -27.94 2.29
N ILE A 721 4.14 -28.92 3.20
CA ILE A 721 5.10 -28.93 4.30
C ILE A 721 6.53 -29.03 3.76
N LEU A 722 6.79 -29.94 2.82
CA LEU A 722 8.10 -30.10 2.21
C LEU A 722 8.54 -28.84 1.42
N ALA A 723 7.60 -28.09 0.85
CA ALA A 723 7.87 -26.89 0.07
C ALA A 723 8.04 -25.61 0.91
N HIS A 724 7.41 -25.52 2.08
CA HIS A 724 7.29 -24.27 2.84
C HIS A 724 7.88 -24.31 4.26
N THR A 725 8.50 -25.42 4.66
CA THR A 725 9.13 -25.57 5.99
C THR A 725 10.65 -25.68 5.87
N PHE A 726 11.36 -24.67 6.36
CA PHE A 726 12.83 -24.59 6.29
C PHE A 726 13.53 -24.68 7.67
N VAL A 727 12.76 -24.62 8.77
CA VAL A 727 13.26 -24.94 10.12
C VAL A 727 13.47 -26.45 10.27
N PRO A 728 14.30 -26.92 11.22
CA PRO A 728 14.49 -28.37 11.45
C PRO A 728 13.17 -29.08 11.81
N PHE A 729 12.81 -30.13 11.06
CA PHE A 729 11.62 -30.94 11.35
C PHE A 729 11.80 -32.42 11.00
N GLU A 730 11.03 -33.27 11.68
CA GLU A 730 10.70 -34.63 11.25
C GLU A 730 9.20 -34.74 10.97
N LEU A 731 8.81 -35.66 10.09
CA LEU A 731 7.41 -36.00 9.82
C LEU A 731 7.09 -37.35 10.43
N ILE A 732 6.06 -37.40 11.27
CA ILE A 732 5.52 -38.63 11.86
C ILE A 732 4.11 -38.80 11.33
N LEU A 733 3.93 -39.77 10.44
CA LEU A 733 2.66 -40.03 9.77
C LEU A 733 1.98 -41.24 10.40
N ILE A 734 0.74 -41.09 10.84
CA ILE A 734 -0.04 -42.18 11.42
C ILE A 734 -1.12 -42.56 10.43
N ASN A 735 -0.92 -43.66 9.69
CA ASN A 735 -1.99 -44.25 8.91
C ASN A 735 -2.96 -44.95 9.89
N ASN A 736 -4.06 -44.27 10.20
CA ASN A 736 -5.04 -44.68 11.19
C ASN A 736 -6.07 -45.66 10.62
N GLY A 737 -5.60 -46.69 9.91
CA GLY A 737 -6.43 -47.72 9.29
C GLY A 737 -7.13 -47.28 8.00
N SER A 738 -6.48 -46.47 7.17
CA SER A 738 -6.97 -46.11 5.84
C SER A 738 -7.25 -47.33 4.97
N THR A 739 -8.29 -47.24 4.15
CA THR A 739 -8.72 -48.25 3.18
C THR A 739 -8.39 -47.89 1.73
N ASP A 740 -7.86 -46.69 1.50
CA ASP A 740 -7.31 -46.25 0.21
C ASP A 740 -5.78 -46.49 0.13
N GLU A 741 -5.13 -46.00 -0.93
CA GLU A 741 -3.71 -46.22 -1.23
C GLU A 741 -2.75 -45.43 -0.31
N THR A 742 -3.25 -44.85 0.80
CA THR A 742 -2.43 -44.10 1.77
C THR A 742 -1.29 -44.93 2.34
N LYS A 743 -1.50 -46.23 2.57
CA LYS A 743 -0.45 -47.13 3.08
C LYS A 743 0.74 -47.21 2.13
N ASP A 744 0.48 -47.43 0.85
CA ASP A 744 1.51 -47.60 -0.16
C ASP A 744 2.28 -46.30 -0.38
N TYR A 745 1.56 -45.18 -0.45
CA TYR A 745 2.17 -43.86 -0.55
C TYR A 745 3.11 -43.54 0.64
N PHE A 746 2.76 -43.93 1.86
CA PHE A 746 3.62 -43.72 3.03
C PHE A 746 4.89 -44.58 2.98
N ASN A 747 4.78 -45.83 2.54
CA ASN A 747 5.93 -46.70 2.33
C ASN A 747 6.88 -46.10 1.28
N GLU A 748 6.35 -45.61 0.16
CA GLU A 748 7.15 -44.91 -0.85
C GLU A 748 7.84 -43.65 -0.30
N LEU A 749 7.12 -42.88 0.51
CA LEU A 749 7.64 -41.62 1.06
C LEU A 749 8.81 -41.85 2.04
N THR A 750 8.72 -42.85 2.92
CA THR A 750 9.82 -43.20 3.84
C THR A 750 11.10 -43.61 3.11
N ALA A 751 10.99 -44.23 1.94
CA ALA A 751 12.14 -44.58 1.12
C ALA A 751 12.80 -43.35 0.46
N ARG A 752 12.03 -42.29 0.18
CA ARG A 752 12.51 -41.10 -0.55
C ARG A 752 12.90 -39.94 0.38
N VAL A 753 12.34 -39.88 1.58
CA VAL A 753 12.49 -38.75 2.50
C VAL A 753 12.97 -39.25 3.86
N PRO A 754 14.29 -39.19 4.17
CA PRO A 754 14.88 -39.80 5.37
C PRO A 754 14.34 -39.30 6.71
N ARG A 755 13.68 -38.13 6.72
CA ARG A 755 13.08 -37.50 7.91
C ARG A 755 11.62 -37.88 8.15
N VAL A 756 11.09 -38.86 7.42
CA VAL A 756 9.70 -39.35 7.54
C VAL A 756 9.68 -40.68 8.28
N ARG A 757 8.80 -40.79 9.28
CA ARG A 757 8.52 -42.00 10.06
C ARG A 757 7.02 -42.29 9.99
N VAL A 758 6.66 -43.58 9.99
CA VAL A 758 5.28 -44.00 9.76
C VAL A 758 4.83 -45.04 10.80
N ILE A 759 3.60 -44.89 11.28
CA ILE A 759 2.88 -45.89 12.09
C ILE A 759 1.66 -46.35 11.29
N HIS A 760 1.47 -47.67 11.15
CA HIS A 760 0.31 -48.27 10.48
C HIS A 760 -0.61 -48.97 11.48
N ASN A 761 -1.80 -48.41 11.70
CA ASN A 761 -2.84 -49.05 12.49
C ASN A 761 -3.67 -50.00 11.63
N ARG A 762 -4.17 -51.09 12.24
CA ARG A 762 -5.05 -52.06 11.56
C ARG A 762 -6.49 -51.56 11.39
N LYS A 763 -6.91 -50.59 12.21
CA LYS A 763 -8.25 -49.99 12.23
C LYS A 763 -8.13 -48.53 12.70
N ASN A 764 -9.17 -47.74 12.48
CA ASN A 764 -9.25 -46.37 12.99
C ASN A 764 -9.39 -46.38 14.52
N LEU A 765 -8.38 -45.80 15.20
CA LEU A 765 -8.32 -45.69 16.67
C LEU A 765 -8.87 -44.37 17.20
N GLY A 766 -9.34 -43.48 16.32
CA GLY A 766 -9.73 -42.11 16.67
C GLY A 766 -8.57 -41.12 16.60
N PHE A 767 -8.91 -39.82 16.62
CA PHE A 767 -7.93 -38.74 16.43
C PHE A 767 -6.95 -38.68 17.60
N GLY A 768 -7.45 -38.60 18.84
CA GLY A 768 -6.60 -38.44 20.03
C GLY A 768 -5.57 -39.58 20.19
N ARG A 769 -5.99 -40.85 20.01
CA ARG A 769 -5.06 -42.00 20.08
C ARG A 769 -4.00 -41.95 18.99
N ALA A 770 -4.37 -41.60 17.75
CA ALA A 770 -3.41 -41.50 16.66
C ALA A 770 -2.38 -40.38 16.90
N CYS A 771 -2.83 -39.23 17.44
CA CYS A 771 -1.93 -38.16 17.86
C CYS A 771 -0.98 -38.63 18.97
N ASN A 772 -1.49 -39.35 19.98
CA ASN A 772 -0.67 -39.85 21.09
C ASN A 772 0.43 -40.82 20.64
N GLN A 773 0.13 -41.73 19.71
CA GLN A 773 1.13 -42.63 19.10
C GLN A 773 2.27 -41.84 18.44
N GLY A 774 1.93 -40.72 17.77
CA GLY A 774 2.93 -39.83 17.19
C GLY A 774 3.75 -39.09 18.24
N MET A 775 3.10 -38.57 19.28
CA MET A 775 3.75 -37.85 20.38
C MET A 775 4.71 -38.75 21.18
N GLU A 776 4.38 -40.04 21.34
CA GLU A 776 5.22 -41.01 22.05
C GLU A 776 6.59 -41.18 21.38
N ILE A 777 6.62 -41.19 20.05
CA ILE A 777 7.85 -41.42 19.30
C ILE A 777 8.55 -40.13 18.83
N ALA A 778 7.97 -38.97 19.12
CA ALA A 778 8.47 -37.66 18.71
C ALA A 778 9.81 -37.30 19.38
N ALA A 779 10.78 -36.87 18.60
CA ALA A 779 12.11 -36.47 19.08
C ALA A 779 12.29 -34.95 19.26
N GLY A 780 11.35 -34.14 18.75
CA GLY A 780 11.45 -32.68 18.70
C GLY A 780 11.13 -31.97 20.01
N ASP A 781 11.76 -30.82 20.26
CA ASP A 781 11.45 -29.95 21.41
C ASP A 781 10.03 -29.37 21.32
N TYR A 782 9.53 -29.27 20.09
CA TYR A 782 8.16 -28.94 19.76
C TYR A 782 7.48 -30.13 19.07
N MET A 783 6.21 -30.33 19.41
CA MET A 783 5.32 -31.28 18.75
C MET A 783 4.24 -30.50 18.04
N LEU A 784 4.03 -30.75 16.74
CA LEU A 784 2.99 -30.09 15.98
C LEU A 784 1.96 -31.11 15.50
N ILE A 785 0.75 -31.01 16.03
CA ILE A 785 -0.39 -31.80 15.57
C ILE A 785 -0.96 -31.12 14.33
N LEU A 786 -1.14 -31.86 13.23
CA LEU A 786 -1.62 -31.32 11.96
C LEU A 786 -2.56 -32.31 11.26
N ASN A 787 -3.74 -31.85 10.83
CA ASN A 787 -4.63 -32.68 10.03
C ASN A 787 -4.08 -32.92 8.61
N ASN A 788 -4.53 -34.00 7.97
CA ASN A 788 -4.10 -34.37 6.62
C ASN A 788 -4.82 -33.61 5.48
N ASP A 789 -5.79 -32.75 5.80
CA ASP A 789 -6.59 -31.95 4.88
C ASP A 789 -6.32 -30.44 4.97
N VAL A 790 -5.05 -30.09 5.14
CA VAL A 790 -4.57 -28.71 5.17
C VAL A 790 -3.53 -28.42 4.09
N VAL A 791 -3.32 -27.15 3.78
CA VAL A 791 -2.19 -26.64 2.99
C VAL A 791 -1.52 -25.52 3.78
N VAL A 792 -0.24 -25.71 4.12
CA VAL A 792 0.54 -24.74 4.89
C VAL A 792 1.17 -23.68 3.99
N THR A 793 1.49 -22.51 4.55
CA THR A 793 1.96 -21.34 3.81
C THR A 793 3.41 -20.98 4.18
N ASP A 794 4.05 -20.12 3.39
CA ASP A 794 5.47 -19.80 3.58
C ASP A 794 5.72 -19.15 4.96
N GLY A 795 6.68 -19.67 5.72
CA GLY A 795 7.05 -19.15 7.04
C GLY A 795 6.09 -19.51 8.18
N TRP A 796 5.07 -20.33 7.94
CA TRP A 796 4.06 -20.70 8.94
C TRP A 796 4.66 -21.21 10.26
N LEU A 797 5.52 -22.23 10.19
CA LEU A 797 6.10 -22.88 11.36
C LEU A 797 7.12 -21.97 12.05
N SER A 798 7.91 -21.22 11.28
CA SER A 798 8.90 -20.27 11.80
C SER A 798 8.24 -19.22 12.69
N ARG A 799 7.10 -18.66 12.27
CA ARG A 799 6.34 -17.66 13.04
C ARG A 799 5.72 -18.26 14.30
N MET A 800 5.16 -19.46 14.23
CA MET A 800 4.62 -20.15 15.42
C MET A 800 5.72 -20.47 16.45
N LEU A 801 6.90 -20.90 15.99
CA LEU A 801 8.06 -21.16 16.86
C LEU A 801 8.58 -19.87 17.51
N ALA A 802 8.63 -18.75 16.77
CA ALA A 802 9.05 -17.46 17.33
C ALA A 802 8.20 -17.04 18.55
N VAL A 803 6.89 -17.29 18.52
CA VAL A 803 6.00 -17.06 19.67
C VAL A 803 6.36 -18.00 20.82
N GLY A 804 6.50 -19.31 20.53
CA GLY A 804 6.78 -20.32 21.54
C GLY A 804 8.11 -20.08 22.28
N ASP A 805 9.16 -19.67 21.56
CA ASP A 805 10.47 -19.38 22.12
C ASP A 805 10.49 -18.08 22.95
N ALA A 806 9.80 -17.04 22.46
CA ALA A 806 9.84 -15.74 23.11
C ALA A 806 9.11 -15.72 24.47
N TYR A 807 8.02 -16.48 24.60
CA TYR A 807 7.17 -16.48 25.78
C TYR A 807 7.17 -17.84 26.47
N LYS A 808 7.85 -17.93 27.61
CA LYS A 808 7.95 -19.18 28.39
C LYS A 808 6.58 -19.73 28.78
N GLN A 809 5.64 -18.84 29.15
CA GLN A 809 4.29 -19.21 29.57
C GLN A 809 3.41 -19.73 28.43
N ILE A 810 3.70 -19.40 27.16
CA ILE A 810 2.90 -19.90 26.03
C ILE A 810 3.30 -21.35 25.77
N GLY A 811 2.38 -22.27 26.05
CA GLY A 811 2.60 -23.71 25.87
C GLY A 811 2.07 -24.25 24.54
N ILE A 812 1.05 -23.60 23.98
CA ILE A 812 0.35 -24.03 22.78
C ILE A 812 0.15 -22.82 21.85
N VAL A 813 0.46 -22.98 20.55
CA VAL A 813 0.26 -21.97 19.51
C VAL A 813 -0.58 -22.56 18.38
N GLY A 814 -1.63 -21.86 17.94
CA GLY A 814 -2.46 -22.20 16.79
C GLY A 814 -2.47 -21.09 15.73
N PRO A 815 -2.67 -21.43 14.44
CA PRO A 815 -2.76 -20.44 13.36
C PRO A 815 -4.21 -20.02 13.07
N LEU A 816 -4.37 -18.99 12.24
CA LEU A 816 -5.64 -18.66 11.59
C LEU A 816 -5.95 -19.61 10.42
N SER A 817 -7.23 -19.79 10.08
CA SER A 817 -7.66 -20.64 8.94
C SER A 817 -9.01 -20.22 8.34
N ASN A 818 -9.27 -20.57 7.08
CA ASN A 818 -10.54 -20.34 6.38
C ASN A 818 -11.70 -21.23 6.87
N CYS A 819 -11.40 -22.38 7.49
CA CYS A 819 -12.43 -23.36 7.87
C CYS A 819 -12.13 -23.96 9.23
N VAL A 820 -12.49 -23.27 10.31
CA VAL A 820 -12.26 -23.74 11.68
C VAL A 820 -13.32 -23.16 12.63
N ALA A 821 -13.56 -23.82 13.76
CA ALA A 821 -14.49 -23.32 14.76
C ALA A 821 -13.83 -22.33 15.73
N GLY A 822 -14.50 -21.21 15.99
CA GLY A 822 -14.08 -20.23 17.00
C GLY A 822 -13.09 -19.19 16.48
N VAL A 823 -12.26 -18.68 17.38
CA VAL A 823 -11.42 -17.47 17.17
C VAL A 823 -10.30 -17.62 16.13
N GLN A 824 -10.02 -18.82 15.65
CA GLN A 824 -9.07 -19.06 14.57
C GLN A 824 -9.66 -18.82 13.16
N LEU A 825 -10.98 -18.63 13.06
CA LEU A 825 -11.67 -18.50 11.78
C LEU A 825 -11.42 -17.14 11.13
N VAL A 826 -10.92 -17.16 9.90
CA VAL A 826 -10.93 -16.02 8.98
C VAL A 826 -12.13 -16.16 8.07
N ASN A 827 -13.13 -15.31 8.28
CA ASN A 827 -14.31 -15.26 7.43
C ASN A 827 -13.97 -14.62 6.08
N ASN A 828 -14.60 -15.10 5.01
CA ASN A 828 -14.56 -14.49 3.68
C ASN A 828 -13.14 -14.29 3.12
N VAL A 829 -12.35 -15.36 3.07
CA VAL A 829 -11.01 -15.31 2.45
C VAL A 829 -11.11 -14.88 0.98
N PRO A 830 -10.23 -13.99 0.49
CA PRO A 830 -10.38 -13.34 -0.82
C PRO A 830 -9.82 -14.16 -1.99
N TYR A 831 -9.34 -15.38 -1.75
CA TYR A 831 -8.73 -16.23 -2.77
C TYR A 831 -9.66 -17.34 -3.25
N HIS A 832 -9.48 -17.76 -4.49
CA HIS A 832 -10.25 -18.84 -5.13
C HIS A 832 -9.41 -20.08 -5.47
N ASP A 833 -8.08 -19.99 -5.31
CA ASP A 833 -7.15 -21.09 -5.54
C ASP A 833 -5.97 -21.04 -4.55
N LEU A 834 -5.10 -22.06 -4.60
CA LEU A 834 -3.93 -22.17 -3.71
C LEU A 834 -2.86 -21.12 -4.00
N THR A 835 -2.78 -20.58 -5.22
CA THR A 835 -1.83 -19.50 -5.54
C THR A 835 -2.24 -18.21 -4.83
N GLY A 836 -3.50 -17.81 -4.99
CA GLY A 836 -4.08 -16.66 -4.29
C GLY A 836 -4.06 -16.83 -2.76
N MET A 837 -4.14 -18.07 -2.26
CA MET A 837 -3.95 -18.36 -0.83
C MET A 837 -2.56 -17.94 -0.33
N HIS A 838 -1.48 -18.22 -1.08
CA HIS A 838 -0.13 -17.82 -0.67
C HIS A 838 0.05 -16.31 -0.68
N ASP A 839 -0.54 -15.60 -1.63
CA ASP A 839 -0.50 -14.13 -1.67
C ASP A 839 -1.28 -13.51 -0.51
N PHE A 840 -2.48 -14.03 -0.23
CA PHE A 840 -3.26 -13.64 0.94
C PHE A 840 -2.49 -13.88 2.24
N ALA A 841 -1.89 -15.07 2.42
CA ALA A 841 -1.12 -15.38 3.61
C ALA A 841 0.10 -14.46 3.78
N ARG A 842 0.77 -14.09 2.68
CA ARG A 842 1.89 -13.14 2.71
C ARG A 842 1.45 -11.75 3.16
N GLN A 843 0.32 -11.26 2.62
CA GLN A 843 -0.24 -9.96 3.01
C GLN A 843 -0.66 -9.94 4.48
N LEU A 844 -1.41 -10.97 4.91
CA LEU A 844 -1.83 -11.14 6.30
C LEU A 844 -0.62 -11.20 7.25
N ALA A 845 0.44 -11.90 6.85
CA ALA A 845 1.66 -12.01 7.64
C ALA A 845 2.43 -10.69 7.80
N VAL A 846 2.33 -9.76 6.84
CA VAL A 846 2.90 -8.41 6.94
C VAL A 846 1.97 -7.50 7.75
N GLN A 847 0.67 -7.52 7.46
CA GLN A 847 -0.32 -6.67 8.12
C GLN A 847 -0.41 -6.93 9.62
N ASN A 848 -0.37 -8.21 9.99
CA ASN A 848 -0.48 -8.70 11.35
C ASN A 848 0.87 -9.10 11.91
N ALA A 849 1.99 -8.68 11.30
CA ALA A 849 3.33 -9.07 11.71
C ALA A 849 3.44 -8.99 13.23
N THR A 850 3.77 -10.13 13.85
CA THR A 850 3.97 -10.28 15.30
C THR A 850 2.69 -10.19 16.17
N LEU A 851 1.51 -9.93 15.61
CA LEU A 851 0.25 -9.89 16.36
C LEU A 851 -0.26 -11.29 16.74
N GLY A 852 -0.96 -11.34 17.87
CA GLY A 852 -1.67 -12.53 18.33
C GLY A 852 -2.40 -12.25 19.63
N PHE A 853 -3.06 -13.29 20.15
CA PHE A 853 -3.84 -13.16 21.38
C PHE A 853 -3.94 -14.48 22.12
N THR A 854 -4.15 -14.39 23.43
CA THR A 854 -4.40 -15.56 24.27
C THR A 854 -5.84 -16.03 24.14
N THR A 855 -6.03 -17.35 24.23
CA THR A 855 -7.33 -18.01 24.25
C THR A 855 -7.27 -19.16 25.26
N VAL A 856 -8.40 -19.81 25.47
CA VAL A 856 -8.52 -21.04 26.27
C VAL A 856 -8.56 -22.30 25.40
N ARG A 857 -8.66 -22.12 24.07
CA ARG A 857 -8.74 -23.21 23.09
C ARG A 857 -8.20 -22.80 21.74
N VAL A 858 -7.40 -23.69 21.15
CA VAL A 858 -7.17 -23.79 19.70
C VAL A 858 -7.65 -25.16 19.23
N VAL A 859 -8.18 -25.22 18.01
CA VAL A 859 -8.71 -26.43 17.40
C VAL A 859 -7.57 -27.29 16.87
N GLY A 860 -7.70 -28.61 17.08
CA GLY A 860 -6.69 -29.63 16.75
C GLY A 860 -6.33 -29.82 15.27
N PHE A 861 -6.78 -28.95 14.36
CA PHE A 861 -6.39 -29.04 12.94
C PHE A 861 -4.92 -28.64 12.72
N CYS A 862 -4.40 -27.74 13.56
CA CYS A 862 -3.01 -27.34 13.61
C CYS A 862 -2.68 -26.78 15.01
N MET A 863 -1.84 -27.47 15.78
CA MET A 863 -1.43 -27.06 17.13
C MET A 863 0.07 -27.30 17.33
N LEU A 864 0.85 -26.23 17.54
CA LEU A 864 2.23 -26.31 18.00
C LEU A 864 2.24 -26.39 19.52
N ILE A 865 2.87 -27.41 20.08
CA ILE A 865 2.85 -27.73 21.50
C ILE A 865 4.30 -27.87 21.98
N LYS A 866 4.66 -27.21 23.07
CA LYS A 866 5.96 -27.45 23.71
C LYS A 866 6.02 -28.84 24.33
N ARG A 867 7.15 -29.52 24.21
CA ARG A 867 7.37 -30.83 24.85
C ARG A 867 7.04 -30.84 26.34
N GLU A 868 7.43 -29.80 27.07
CA GLU A 868 7.15 -29.66 28.51
C GLU A 868 5.66 -29.63 28.86
N VAL A 869 4.78 -29.22 27.93
CA VAL A 869 3.33 -29.29 28.11
C VAL A 869 2.89 -30.74 28.11
N VAL A 870 3.32 -31.52 27.11
CA VAL A 870 3.01 -32.96 26.99
C VAL A 870 3.58 -33.74 28.17
N GLU A 871 4.80 -33.42 28.64
CA GLU A 871 5.37 -34.06 29.83
C GLU A 871 4.57 -33.75 31.11
N LYS A 872 3.97 -32.55 31.17
CA LYS A 872 3.19 -32.10 32.33
C LYS A 872 1.78 -32.69 32.36
N ILE A 873 1.06 -32.69 31.23
CA ILE A 873 -0.36 -33.05 31.15
C ILE A 873 -0.64 -34.34 30.37
N GLY A 874 0.37 -34.94 29.75
CA GLY A 874 0.21 -36.09 28.87
C GLY A 874 -0.40 -35.73 27.51
N GLY A 875 -1.01 -36.71 26.83
CA GLY A 875 -1.58 -36.57 25.48
C GLY A 875 -3.06 -36.18 25.45
N PHE A 876 -3.70 -36.41 24.32
CA PHE A 876 -5.15 -36.30 24.14
C PHE A 876 -5.87 -37.42 24.89
N ASP A 877 -7.06 -37.11 25.40
CA ASP A 877 -7.87 -38.07 26.14
C ASP A 877 -8.59 -39.04 25.17
N PRO A 878 -8.35 -40.36 25.26
CA PRO A 878 -8.93 -41.34 24.35
C PRO A 878 -10.47 -41.49 24.48
N ARG A 879 -11.09 -40.93 25.53
CA ARG A 879 -12.56 -41.02 25.75
C ARG A 879 -13.37 -40.34 24.62
N PHE A 880 -12.79 -39.36 23.93
CA PHE A 880 -13.45 -38.64 22.83
C PHE A 880 -13.45 -39.39 21.49
N GLY A 881 -12.84 -40.58 21.41
CA GLY A 881 -12.97 -41.46 20.25
C GLY A 881 -12.58 -40.80 18.92
N LEU A 882 -13.56 -40.66 18.00
CA LEU A 882 -13.33 -40.24 16.62
C LEU A 882 -13.09 -38.72 16.44
N GLY A 883 -13.25 -37.91 17.49
CA GLY A 883 -12.92 -36.48 17.52
C GLY A 883 -14.05 -35.58 18.04
N ASN A 884 -13.79 -34.28 18.15
CA ASN A 884 -14.55 -33.26 18.89
C ASN A 884 -14.36 -33.33 20.43
N PHE A 885 -14.03 -32.18 21.03
CA PHE A 885 -13.76 -31.93 22.45
C PHE A 885 -12.43 -32.43 23.02
N GLU A 886 -11.65 -33.21 22.27
CA GLU A 886 -10.30 -33.60 22.68
C GLU A 886 -9.31 -32.43 22.72
N ASP A 887 -9.48 -31.47 21.82
CA ASP A 887 -8.69 -30.24 21.74
C ASP A 887 -9.13 -29.22 22.79
N ASP A 888 -10.44 -29.08 23.05
CA ASP A 888 -10.98 -28.37 24.21
C ASP A 888 -10.37 -28.91 25.51
N ASP A 889 -10.41 -30.23 25.70
CA ASP A 889 -9.87 -30.89 26.88
C ASP A 889 -8.35 -30.68 27.04
N PHE A 890 -7.59 -30.87 25.96
CA PHE A 890 -6.14 -30.72 25.97
C PHE A 890 -5.74 -29.28 26.33
N CYS A 891 -6.38 -28.28 25.71
CA CYS A 891 -6.12 -26.87 25.99
C CYS A 891 -6.49 -26.48 27.42
N LEU A 892 -7.63 -26.95 27.94
CA LEU A 892 -8.03 -26.69 29.33
C LEU A 892 -7.02 -27.26 30.33
N ARG A 893 -6.56 -28.50 30.13
CA ARG A 893 -5.54 -29.10 30.99
C ARG A 893 -4.22 -28.33 30.94
N ALA A 894 -3.81 -27.84 29.77
CA ALA A 894 -2.64 -26.98 29.64
C ALA A 894 -2.81 -25.66 30.39
N CYS A 895 -3.97 -24.99 30.26
CA CYS A 895 -4.31 -23.77 30.99
C CYS A 895 -4.27 -23.96 32.50
N ILE A 896 -4.89 -25.03 33.01
CA ILE A 896 -4.89 -25.37 34.44
C ILE A 896 -3.48 -25.67 34.95
N ALA A 897 -2.61 -26.24 34.11
CA ALA A 897 -1.21 -26.49 34.43
C ALA A 897 -0.34 -25.21 34.43
N GLY A 898 -0.91 -24.04 34.10
CA GLY A 898 -0.24 -22.73 34.12
C GLY A 898 0.28 -22.26 32.76
N TYR A 899 0.00 -22.98 31.67
CA TYR A 899 0.38 -22.58 30.33
C TYR A 899 -0.69 -21.70 29.68
N GLN A 900 -0.28 -20.84 28.75
CA GLN A 900 -1.19 -20.06 27.91
C GLN A 900 -1.31 -20.68 26.53
N VAL A 901 -2.50 -20.54 25.94
CA VAL A 901 -2.78 -20.91 24.55
C VAL A 901 -2.83 -19.63 23.73
N TRP A 902 -2.14 -19.61 22.60
CA TRP A 902 -1.98 -18.43 21.74
C TRP A 902 -2.47 -18.69 20.32
N VAL A 903 -3.10 -17.68 19.71
CA VAL A 903 -3.40 -17.65 18.27
C VAL A 903 -2.47 -16.65 17.60
N ALA A 904 -1.62 -17.14 16.68
CA ALA A 904 -0.74 -16.31 15.88
C ALA A 904 -1.54 -15.71 14.71
N GLN A 905 -1.70 -14.38 14.70
CA GLN A 905 -2.51 -13.68 13.69
C GLN A 905 -1.75 -13.42 12.39
N ASP A 906 -0.42 -13.63 12.37
CA ASP A 906 0.43 -13.54 11.18
C ASP A 906 0.68 -14.91 10.51
N VAL A 907 -0.06 -15.95 10.92
CA VAL A 907 0.04 -17.29 10.36
C VAL A 907 -1.32 -17.74 9.84
N PHE A 908 -1.36 -18.08 8.55
CA PHE A 908 -2.56 -18.60 7.89
C PHE A 908 -2.32 -19.98 7.29
N ILE A 909 -3.24 -20.92 7.52
CA ILE A 909 -3.24 -22.25 6.93
C ILE A 909 -4.60 -22.52 6.29
N HIS A 910 -4.62 -23.00 5.04
CA HIS A 910 -5.87 -23.43 4.42
C HIS A 910 -6.27 -24.79 4.96
N HIS A 911 -7.52 -24.90 5.40
CA HIS A 911 -8.13 -26.15 5.85
C HIS A 911 -9.34 -26.43 4.97
N PHE A 912 -9.36 -27.61 4.33
CA PHE A 912 -10.45 -27.99 3.43
C PHE A 912 -11.75 -28.27 4.20
N GLY A 913 -11.65 -28.76 5.45
CA GLY A 913 -12.77 -28.97 6.35
C GLY A 913 -13.69 -30.12 5.96
N GLY A 914 -14.19 -30.86 6.95
CA GLY A 914 -15.23 -31.90 6.75
C GLY A 914 -14.78 -33.15 5.98
N ALA A 915 -13.55 -33.23 5.47
CA ALA A 915 -13.07 -34.34 4.65
C ALA A 915 -12.98 -35.67 5.42
N THR A 916 -12.70 -35.62 6.72
CA THR A 916 -12.56 -36.78 7.63
C THR A 916 -13.91 -37.31 8.12
N PHE A 917 -14.87 -36.45 8.47
CA PHE A 917 -16.21 -36.88 8.91
C PHE A 917 -17.05 -37.44 7.75
N SER A 918 -16.98 -36.84 6.56
CA SER A 918 -17.67 -37.34 5.37
C SER A 918 -17.08 -38.64 4.82
N SER A 919 -15.79 -38.92 5.04
CA SER A 919 -15.16 -40.18 4.59
C SER A 919 -15.34 -41.34 5.56
N ALA A 920 -15.63 -41.08 6.83
CA ALA A 920 -15.89 -42.11 7.84
C ALA A 920 -17.38 -42.53 7.93
N GLY A 921 -18.29 -41.89 7.17
CA GLY A 921 -19.72 -42.22 7.17
C GLY A 921 -20.43 -41.92 8.50
N ILE A 922 -19.89 -41.00 9.30
CA ILE A 922 -20.38 -40.69 10.66
C ILE A 922 -21.38 -39.54 10.59
N ASP A 923 -22.51 -39.69 11.28
CA ASP A 923 -23.38 -38.55 11.54
C ASP A 923 -22.69 -37.59 12.52
N ARG A 924 -22.21 -36.48 11.96
CA ARG A 924 -21.48 -35.44 12.68
C ARG A 924 -22.27 -34.90 13.88
N ARG A 925 -23.60 -34.90 13.81
CA ARG A 925 -24.45 -34.39 14.90
C ARG A 925 -24.43 -35.32 16.11
N TYR A 926 -24.61 -36.63 15.88
CA TYR A 926 -24.56 -37.62 16.96
C TYR A 926 -23.17 -37.72 17.61
N SER A 927 -22.09 -37.66 16.82
CA SER A 927 -20.72 -37.70 17.37
C SER A 927 -20.40 -36.51 18.27
N VAL A 928 -20.90 -35.33 17.92
CA VAL A 928 -20.70 -34.10 18.69
C VAL A 928 -21.54 -34.10 19.96
N GLU A 929 -22.79 -34.57 19.90
CA GLU A 929 -23.68 -34.69 21.06
C GLU A 929 -23.16 -35.74 22.07
N ASP A 930 -22.71 -36.91 21.61
CA ASP A 930 -22.12 -37.95 22.48
C ASP A 930 -20.85 -37.48 23.19
N ASN A 931 -19.94 -36.83 22.46
CA ASN A 931 -18.71 -36.30 23.07
C ASN A 931 -18.95 -35.08 23.96
N TRP A 932 -20.03 -34.32 23.73
CA TRP A 932 -20.46 -33.28 24.68
C TRP A 932 -20.84 -33.88 26.04
N GLU A 933 -21.57 -35.00 26.07
CA GLU A 933 -21.93 -35.68 27.32
C GLU A 933 -20.68 -36.18 28.07
N LYS A 934 -19.71 -36.78 27.36
CA LYS A 934 -18.43 -37.20 27.95
C LYS A 934 -17.60 -36.02 28.46
N PHE A 935 -17.64 -34.90 27.76
CA PHE A 935 -16.96 -33.68 28.17
C PHE A 935 -17.59 -33.09 29.43
N LYS A 936 -18.93 -33.04 29.51
CA LYS A 936 -19.66 -32.60 30.70
C LYS A 936 -19.33 -33.46 31.92
N ASP A 937 -19.33 -34.77 31.75
CA ASP A 937 -18.99 -35.73 32.80
C ASP A 937 -17.55 -35.50 33.31
N LYS A 938 -16.56 -35.39 32.41
CA LYS A 938 -15.16 -35.12 32.80
C LYS A 938 -15.02 -33.85 33.63
N TRP A 939 -15.64 -32.77 33.16
CA TRP A 939 -15.42 -31.43 33.68
C TRP A 939 -16.44 -31.02 34.75
N ALA A 940 -17.32 -31.93 35.16
CA ALA A 940 -18.40 -31.68 36.11
C ALA A 940 -19.25 -30.46 35.71
N ILE A 941 -19.62 -30.37 34.43
CA ILE A 941 -20.52 -29.35 33.91
C ILE A 941 -21.96 -29.78 34.16
N GLU A 942 -22.85 -28.82 34.45
CA GLU A 942 -24.27 -29.09 34.72
C GLU A 942 -24.92 -29.96 33.62
N ALA A 943 -25.54 -31.07 34.02
CA ALA A 943 -26.11 -32.05 33.10
C ALA A 943 -27.17 -31.48 32.15
N THR A 944 -27.92 -30.46 32.59
CA THR A 944 -28.97 -29.77 31.81
C THR A 944 -28.41 -28.82 30.74
N ARG A 945 -27.10 -28.51 30.78
CA ARG A 945 -26.48 -27.54 29.88
C ARG A 945 -26.33 -28.11 28.47
N SER A 946 -26.89 -27.40 27.50
CA SER A 946 -26.83 -27.78 26.08
C SER A 946 -25.49 -27.40 25.46
N ILE A 947 -25.11 -28.09 24.38
CA ILE A 947 -23.90 -27.77 23.61
C ILE A 947 -23.89 -26.34 23.07
N PHE A 948 -25.06 -25.79 22.72
CA PHE A 948 -25.19 -24.42 22.22
C PHE A 948 -24.90 -23.36 23.29
N GLN A 949 -25.06 -23.71 24.57
CA GLN A 949 -24.69 -22.84 25.70
C GLN A 949 -23.20 -22.97 26.07
N GLY A 950 -22.48 -23.92 25.47
CA GLY A 950 -21.06 -24.19 25.71
C GLY A 950 -20.72 -24.43 27.18
N TYR A 951 -19.46 -24.19 27.55
CA TYR A 951 -18.97 -24.26 28.93
C TYR A 951 -18.33 -22.93 29.35
N ASN A 952 -18.27 -22.68 30.66
CA ASN A 952 -17.56 -21.51 31.19
C ASN A 952 -16.07 -21.84 31.35
N ALA A 953 -15.29 -21.58 30.31
CA ALA A 953 -13.86 -21.87 30.32
C ALA A 953 -13.12 -21.15 31.46
N ALA A 954 -13.49 -19.91 31.79
CA ALA A 954 -12.86 -19.14 32.87
C ALA A 954 -13.04 -19.82 34.24
N GLU A 955 -14.18 -20.46 34.48
CA GLU A 955 -14.40 -21.24 35.70
C GLU A 955 -13.53 -22.50 35.74
N LEU A 956 -13.41 -23.21 34.62
CA LEU A 956 -12.64 -24.45 34.53
C LEU A 956 -11.13 -24.21 34.69
N VAL A 957 -10.59 -23.18 34.03
CA VAL A 957 -9.13 -22.90 34.08
C VAL A 957 -8.64 -22.39 35.43
N ASN A 958 -9.53 -21.88 36.28
CA ASN A 958 -9.20 -21.44 37.64
C ASN A 958 -9.14 -22.60 38.66
N ARG A 959 -9.43 -23.84 38.25
CA ARG A 959 -9.30 -25.02 39.12
C ARG A 959 -7.81 -25.31 39.40
N PRO A 960 -7.46 -25.83 40.59
CA PRO A 960 -6.08 -26.20 40.87
C PRO A 960 -5.65 -27.40 40.01
N PHE A 961 -4.39 -27.40 39.56
CA PHE A 961 -3.84 -28.54 38.83
C PHE A 961 -3.73 -29.78 39.72
N ASN A 962 -4.49 -30.82 39.38
CA ASN A 962 -4.34 -32.17 39.92
C ASN A 962 -3.80 -33.12 38.84
N ARG A 963 -2.61 -33.71 39.06
CA ARG A 963 -1.99 -34.62 38.11
C ARG A 963 -2.83 -35.89 37.87
N GLU A 964 -3.50 -36.44 38.88
CA GLU A 964 -4.32 -37.65 38.71
C GLU A 964 -5.54 -37.42 37.81
N GLN A 965 -6.06 -36.18 37.77
CA GLN A 965 -7.24 -35.82 36.97
C GLN A 965 -6.87 -35.24 35.59
N HIS A 966 -5.75 -34.52 35.50
CA HIS A 966 -5.35 -33.78 34.31
C HIS A 966 -4.19 -34.41 33.54
N PHE A 967 -3.62 -35.52 33.99
CA PHE A 967 -2.62 -36.25 33.22
C PHE A 967 -3.28 -37.37 32.41
N CYS A 968 -3.17 -37.32 31.08
CA CYS A 968 -3.64 -38.38 30.19
C CYS A 968 -2.43 -39.11 29.59
N PRO A 969 -2.13 -40.37 29.96
CA PRO A 969 -1.03 -41.12 29.37
C PRO A 969 -1.12 -41.21 27.83
N LEU A 970 0.02 -41.45 27.17
CA LEU A 970 0.09 -41.54 25.70
C LEU A 970 -0.38 -42.91 25.16
N ASP A 971 -0.47 -43.95 26.00
CA ASP A 971 -0.75 -45.34 25.62
C ASP A 971 -2.25 -45.72 25.47
#